data_AF-A0AAE9L2E6-F1
#
_entry.id   AF-A0AAE9L2E6-F1
#
_cell.length_a   1.000
_cell.length_b   1.000
_cell.length_c   1.000
_cell.angle_alpha   90.00
_cell.angle_beta   90.00
_cell.angle_gamma   90.00
#
_symmetry.space_group_name_H-M   'P 1'
#
loop_
_entity.id
_entity.type
_entity.pdbx_description
1 polymer ?
#
loop_
_entity_poly.entity_id
_entity_poly.type
_entity_poly.pdbx_seq_one_letter_code
_entity_poly.pdbx_strand_id
1 'polypeptide(L)'
;MTSLAHQFEQYGAWRTGVLKSLAEFQSWLQQYDLYDATADDRVQRIQNVLKSDRLKVAFIAEFSRGKSELINAIFFADYGRRILPSSAGRTTMCPTELRYDENEQPCIRLLPIETRLHDASTADFMEPGASNSHWTTVPLDPSSPEGMLAAFQHVVETTRVTPAVAESLGLYNENDPDAAWSVDADGMVEISRWRHAVINFPHPLLRQGLVILDTPGLNAIGTEPELTLRLIPDAHVVVFVLAADAGVTKSDLELWRSHVGAGHRRGCLAVLNKIDGLWDPLKSSPEIASEISRQVRSTAQILGIEERRVYPVSAQKGLVAKVTHDQPMLVRSNLPQFEHVLSDQLIPQRREIVSDQVQRLVQDMSRGAQQLLQSRRRDIVEQLFELRGLRGKNHAMVKHMLLRVQGEKEEFEQSISKFQALRLVFGRHSADIIKSLQLRDVRRTMRDAREQMKERFFSRGLREDMEALFGQLTGLIHDADQKIAGLHQLVDSMYRRFNAEHGFTLPAPMQFVTARYAVELQETLQLVNNHFGTVNMLTRSRPQLVQNAFATMASRVLENFRDLNRDIEIWLKSVMTPLEAQVREHQKQLRRRVDSIERIHEATDTLESRIAELEQVLNGLDERSNKIEAFAKVLVEPPVEQGVRAA
;
A
#
# COMPACT_ATOMS: atom_id res chain seq x y z
N MET A 1 24.93 -17.35 6.56
CA MET A 1 23.80 -16.63 5.95
C MET A 1 22.95 -16.06 7.08
N THR A 2 22.68 -14.76 7.06
CA THR A 2 21.95 -14.04 8.11
C THR A 2 20.47 -14.49 8.18
N SER A 3 19.91 -14.58 9.39
CA SER A 3 18.52 -15.01 9.62
C SER A 3 17.50 -14.17 8.84
N LEU A 4 17.81 -12.89 8.63
CA LEU A 4 17.02 -11.93 7.85
C LEU A 4 16.83 -12.34 6.38
N ALA A 5 17.89 -12.74 5.68
CA ALA A 5 17.79 -13.14 4.27
C ALA A 5 16.88 -14.37 4.09
N HIS A 6 17.01 -15.34 5.00
CA HIS A 6 16.22 -16.55 4.97
C HIS A 6 14.73 -16.28 5.24
N GLN A 7 14.39 -15.45 6.23
CA GLN A 7 12.99 -15.12 6.51
C GLN A 7 12.33 -14.33 5.36
N PHE A 8 13.05 -13.40 4.73
CA PHE A 8 12.54 -12.69 3.55
C PHE A 8 12.35 -13.62 2.34
N GLU A 9 13.24 -14.59 2.16
CA GLU A 9 13.07 -15.62 1.13
C GLU A 9 11.85 -16.52 1.40
N GLN A 10 11.63 -16.92 2.65
CA GLN A 10 10.41 -17.65 3.04
C GLN A 10 9.14 -16.83 2.78
N TYR A 11 9.16 -15.52 3.07
CA TYR A 11 8.04 -14.63 2.77
C TYR A 11 7.78 -14.51 1.27
N GLY A 12 8.84 -14.37 0.46
CA GLY A 12 8.75 -14.38 -1.00
C GLY A 12 8.18 -15.68 -1.54
N ALA A 13 8.68 -16.82 -1.07
CA ALA A 13 8.18 -18.14 -1.45
C ALA A 13 6.69 -18.32 -1.09
N TRP A 14 6.28 -17.85 0.09
CA TRP A 14 4.87 -17.82 0.49
C TRP A 14 4.03 -16.98 -0.47
N ARG A 15 4.46 -15.76 -0.82
CA ARG A 15 3.75 -14.89 -1.80
C ARG A 15 3.59 -15.57 -3.15
N THR A 16 4.65 -16.18 -3.68
CA THR A 16 4.60 -16.90 -4.96
C THR A 16 3.66 -18.10 -4.90
N GLY A 17 3.67 -18.86 -3.80
CA GLY A 17 2.76 -19.98 -3.58
C GLY A 17 1.29 -19.54 -3.54
N VAL A 18 0.98 -18.43 -2.86
CA VAL A 18 -0.36 -17.85 -2.83
C VAL A 18 -0.79 -17.36 -4.22
N LEU A 19 0.08 -16.66 -4.94
CA LEU A 19 -0.20 -16.20 -6.32
C LEU A 19 -0.54 -17.36 -7.26
N LYS A 20 0.24 -18.45 -7.20
CA LYS A 20 -0.01 -19.66 -8.00
C LYS A 20 -1.36 -20.29 -7.66
N SER A 21 -1.62 -20.49 -6.37
CA SER A 21 -2.87 -21.11 -5.90
C SER A 21 -4.09 -20.26 -6.26
N LEU A 22 -3.97 -18.93 -6.17
CA LEU A 22 -5.03 -17.99 -6.55
C LEU A 22 -5.29 -18.02 -8.07
N ALA A 23 -4.25 -18.11 -8.89
CA ALA A 23 -4.37 -18.24 -10.34
C ALA A 23 -5.03 -19.57 -10.75
N GLU A 24 -4.69 -20.67 -10.09
CA GLU A 24 -5.33 -21.97 -10.30
C GLU A 24 -6.82 -21.91 -9.95
N PHE A 25 -7.18 -21.31 -8.81
CA PHE A 25 -8.58 -21.14 -8.41
C PHE A 25 -9.36 -20.23 -9.38
N GLN A 26 -8.75 -19.11 -9.81
CA GLN A 26 -9.32 -18.21 -10.82
C GLN A 26 -9.60 -18.94 -12.14
N SER A 27 -8.61 -19.67 -12.67
CA SER A 27 -8.75 -20.41 -13.92
C SER A 27 -9.85 -21.48 -13.83
N TRP A 28 -9.93 -22.18 -12.69
CA TRP A 28 -10.98 -23.17 -12.46
C TRP A 28 -12.38 -22.54 -12.42
N LEU A 29 -12.57 -21.41 -11.75
CA LEU A 29 -13.87 -20.70 -11.72
C LEU A 29 -14.27 -20.19 -13.11
N GLN A 30 -13.31 -19.70 -13.90
CA GLN A 30 -13.55 -19.26 -15.27
C GLN A 30 -13.99 -20.41 -16.18
N GLN A 31 -13.38 -21.59 -16.05
CA GLN A 31 -13.74 -22.78 -16.83
C GLN A 31 -15.22 -23.18 -16.69
N TYR A 32 -15.85 -22.94 -15.54
CA TYR A 32 -17.23 -23.36 -15.24
C TYR A 32 -18.24 -22.20 -15.25
N ASP A 33 -17.88 -21.03 -15.77
CA ASP A 33 -18.69 -19.81 -15.75
C ASP A 33 -19.18 -19.47 -14.33
N LEU A 34 -18.30 -19.64 -13.34
CA LEU A 34 -18.53 -19.30 -11.92
C LEU A 34 -17.80 -18.02 -11.51
N TYR A 35 -17.18 -17.34 -12.48
CA TYR A 35 -16.34 -16.17 -12.30
C TYR A 35 -16.98 -14.94 -12.94
N ASP A 36 -17.14 -13.87 -12.17
CA ASP A 36 -17.73 -12.62 -12.65
C ASP A 36 -16.67 -11.51 -12.78
N ALA A 37 -17.05 -10.43 -13.48
CA ALA A 37 -16.15 -9.28 -13.69
C ALA A 37 -15.77 -8.58 -12.37
N THR A 38 -16.60 -8.68 -11.33
CA THR A 38 -16.32 -8.07 -10.02
C THR A 38 -15.30 -8.87 -9.21
N ALA A 39 -15.28 -10.19 -9.35
CA ALA A 39 -14.21 -11.04 -8.83
C ALA A 39 -12.91 -10.75 -9.55
N ASP A 40 -12.93 -10.46 -10.87
CA ASP A 40 -11.72 -10.14 -11.63
C ASP A 40 -10.99 -8.90 -11.15
N ASP A 41 -11.72 -7.79 -11.00
CA ASP A 41 -11.13 -6.55 -10.48
C ASP A 41 -10.53 -6.76 -9.07
N ARG A 42 -11.15 -7.60 -8.23
CA ARG A 42 -10.70 -7.91 -6.87
C ARG A 42 -9.48 -8.85 -6.84
N VAL A 43 -9.48 -9.88 -7.67
CA VAL A 43 -8.33 -10.80 -7.83
C VAL A 43 -7.13 -10.04 -8.36
N GLN A 44 -7.30 -9.21 -9.40
CA GLN A 44 -6.23 -8.37 -9.94
C GLN A 44 -5.63 -7.44 -8.87
N ARG A 45 -6.46 -6.85 -8.01
CA ARG A 45 -5.98 -6.03 -6.87
C ARG A 45 -5.06 -6.81 -5.95
N ILE A 46 -5.51 -7.98 -5.47
CA ILE A 46 -4.71 -8.78 -4.53
C ILE A 46 -3.49 -9.38 -5.22
N GLN A 47 -3.58 -9.76 -6.49
CA GLN A 47 -2.41 -10.15 -7.28
C GLN A 47 -1.40 -9.01 -7.40
N ASN A 48 -1.86 -7.78 -7.63
CA ASN A 48 -0.99 -6.61 -7.66
C ASN A 48 -0.36 -6.36 -6.30
N VAL A 49 -1.14 -6.40 -5.21
CA VAL A 49 -0.60 -6.31 -3.83
C VAL A 49 0.47 -7.38 -3.63
N LEU A 50 0.18 -8.66 -3.92
CA LEU A 50 1.12 -9.76 -3.76
C LEU A 50 2.35 -9.69 -4.67
N LYS A 51 2.28 -9.03 -5.83
CA LYS A 51 3.41 -8.84 -6.76
C LYS A 51 4.25 -7.63 -6.38
N SER A 52 3.61 -6.50 -6.09
CA SER A 52 4.26 -5.23 -5.78
C SER A 52 4.42 -4.97 -4.29
N ASP A 53 4.17 -5.96 -3.42
CA ASP A 53 4.30 -5.78 -1.98
C ASP A 53 5.74 -5.40 -1.65
N ARG A 54 5.90 -4.17 -1.17
CA ARG A 54 7.18 -3.61 -0.79
C ARG A 54 7.15 -3.25 0.68
N LEU A 55 8.06 -3.83 1.44
CA LEU A 55 8.25 -3.52 2.85
C LEU A 55 9.25 -2.37 2.96
N LYS A 56 8.78 -1.19 3.37
CA LYS A 56 9.60 0.03 3.51
C LYS A 56 10.14 0.17 4.93
N VAL A 57 11.46 0.25 5.08
CA VAL A 57 12.15 0.53 6.35
C VAL A 57 12.87 1.87 6.24
N ALA A 58 12.53 2.84 7.09
CA ALA A 58 13.19 4.13 7.14
C ALA A 58 14.23 4.19 8.26
N PHE A 59 15.45 4.60 7.93
CA PHE A 59 16.52 4.85 8.89
C PHE A 59 16.65 6.35 9.14
N ILE A 60 16.37 6.76 10.36
CA ILE A 60 16.36 8.17 10.77
C ILE A 60 17.37 8.39 11.88
N ALA A 61 18.19 9.42 11.76
CA ALA A 61 19.21 9.74 12.76
C ALA A 61 19.64 11.20 12.69
N GLU A 62 20.12 11.76 13.79
CA GLU A 62 20.94 12.98 13.74
C GLU A 62 22.31 12.70 13.09
N PHE A 63 23.03 13.76 12.71
CA PHE A 63 24.38 13.65 12.16
C PHE A 63 25.30 12.83 13.06
N SER A 64 26.16 12.01 12.44
CA SER A 64 27.22 11.27 13.13
C SER A 64 26.76 10.26 14.19
N ARG A 65 25.50 9.79 14.14
CA ARG A 65 24.99 8.66 14.96
C ARG A 65 25.34 7.28 14.39
N GLY A 66 25.92 7.21 13.19
CA GLY A 66 26.39 5.96 12.56
C GLY A 66 25.33 5.19 11.77
N LYS A 67 24.29 5.88 11.29
CA LYS A 67 23.23 5.35 10.43
C LYS A 67 23.77 4.67 9.15
N SER A 68 24.63 5.35 8.38
CA SER A 68 25.21 4.79 7.16
C SER A 68 26.10 3.56 7.44
N GLU A 69 26.80 3.55 8.58
CA GLU A 69 27.59 2.38 9.01
C GLU A 69 26.66 1.19 9.36
N LEU A 70 25.50 1.46 9.98
CA LEU A 70 24.50 0.43 10.27
C LEU A 70 23.92 -0.17 8.99
N ILE A 71 23.59 0.66 7.99
CA ILE A 71 23.10 0.20 6.68
C ILE A 71 24.18 -0.63 5.98
N ASN A 72 25.45 -0.19 6.00
CA ASN A 72 26.57 -0.98 5.49
C ASN A 72 26.68 -2.35 6.19
N ALA A 73 26.59 -2.38 7.52
CA ALA A 73 26.70 -3.60 8.32
C ALA A 73 25.59 -4.61 7.99
N ILE A 74 24.38 -4.14 7.68
CA ILE A 74 23.22 -5.00 7.40
C ILE A 74 23.21 -5.46 5.93
N PHE A 75 23.48 -4.56 4.98
CA PHE A 75 23.20 -4.80 3.55
C PHE A 75 24.43 -4.92 2.64
N PHE A 76 25.60 -4.43 3.08
CA PHE A 76 26.78 -4.33 2.21
C PHE A 76 28.01 -5.08 2.75
N ALA A 77 27.87 -5.81 3.85
CA ALA A 77 28.98 -6.51 4.49
C ALA A 77 29.67 -7.53 3.56
N ASP A 78 28.93 -8.18 2.67
CA ASP A 78 29.45 -9.20 1.74
C ASP A 78 30.42 -8.62 0.69
N TYR A 79 30.43 -7.30 0.48
CA TYR A 79 31.35 -6.61 -0.43
C TYR A 79 32.75 -6.41 0.18
N GLY A 80 32.95 -6.74 1.45
CA GLY A 80 34.23 -6.58 2.14
C GLY A 80 34.67 -5.12 2.35
N ARG A 81 33.84 -4.14 1.98
CA ARG A 81 34.14 -2.70 2.03
C ARG A 81 32.90 -1.89 2.40
N ARG A 82 33.10 -0.62 2.76
CA ARG A 82 32.04 0.36 3.00
C ARG A 82 31.54 0.90 1.66
N ILE A 83 30.33 0.54 1.28
CA ILE A 83 29.72 0.96 0.02
C ILE A 83 29.06 2.33 0.19
N LEU A 84 28.22 2.50 1.21
CA LEU A 84 27.74 3.81 1.61
C LEU A 84 28.86 4.58 2.33
N PRO A 85 29.16 5.82 1.95
CA PRO A 85 30.14 6.63 2.67
C PRO A 85 29.68 6.86 4.12
N SER A 86 30.58 6.61 5.06
CA SER A 86 30.32 6.71 6.51
C SER A 86 31.41 7.47 7.28
N SER A 87 32.35 8.10 6.58
CA SER A 87 33.42 8.92 7.18
C SER A 87 32.83 10.17 7.85
N ALA A 88 33.45 10.62 8.96
CA ALA A 88 33.11 11.90 9.58
C ALA A 88 33.19 13.05 8.55
N GLY A 89 32.12 13.84 8.44
CA GLY A 89 32.01 14.93 7.46
C GLY A 89 31.50 14.52 6.07
N ARG A 90 31.45 13.23 5.72
CA ARG A 90 30.89 12.72 4.44
C ARG A 90 29.54 12.05 4.64
N THR A 91 28.64 12.75 5.34
CA THR A 91 27.30 12.23 5.63
C THR A 91 26.43 12.32 4.38
N THR A 92 25.55 11.33 4.15
CA THR A 92 24.53 11.41 3.11
C THR A 92 23.65 12.66 3.34
N MET A 93 23.79 13.68 2.50
CA MET A 93 22.92 14.87 2.49
C MET A 93 21.70 14.69 1.58
N CYS A 94 21.74 13.68 0.69
CA CYS A 94 20.67 13.34 -0.25
C CYS A 94 19.79 12.20 0.28
N PRO A 95 18.48 12.39 0.43
CA PRO A 95 17.53 11.29 0.62
C PRO A 95 17.75 10.15 -0.38
N THR A 96 17.96 8.94 0.12
CA THR A 96 18.30 7.80 -0.74
C THR A 96 17.32 6.64 -0.52
N GLU A 97 16.69 6.16 -1.59
CA GLU A 97 15.85 4.95 -1.62
C GLU A 97 16.63 3.79 -2.25
N LEU A 98 16.88 2.72 -1.50
CA LEU A 98 17.45 1.48 -2.03
C LEU A 98 16.31 0.49 -2.29
N ARG A 99 16.20 0.02 -3.52
CA ARG A 99 15.15 -0.91 -3.96
C ARG A 99 15.66 -1.83 -5.06
N TYR A 100 14.82 -2.78 -5.47
CA TYR A 100 15.07 -3.58 -6.66
C TYR A 100 13.86 -3.59 -7.58
N ASP A 101 14.12 -3.37 -8.87
CA ASP A 101 13.19 -3.57 -9.98
C ASP A 101 13.88 -4.44 -11.03
N GLU A 102 13.25 -5.56 -11.37
CA GLU A 102 13.77 -6.51 -12.36
C GLU A 102 13.69 -5.98 -13.80
N ASN A 103 12.84 -4.97 -14.05
CA ASN A 103 12.65 -4.38 -15.37
C ASN A 103 13.68 -3.28 -15.67
N GLU A 104 14.44 -2.84 -14.66
CA GLU A 104 15.50 -1.83 -14.79
C GLU A 104 16.87 -2.49 -14.59
N GLN A 105 17.87 -2.07 -15.38
CA GLN A 105 19.26 -2.46 -15.08
C GLN A 105 19.72 -1.86 -13.74
N PRO A 106 20.68 -2.48 -13.03
CA PRO A 106 21.25 -1.89 -11.82
C PRO A 106 21.80 -0.49 -12.11
N CYS A 107 21.28 0.50 -11.38
CA CYS A 107 21.64 1.89 -11.61
C CYS A 107 21.34 2.76 -10.38
N ILE A 108 21.94 3.94 -10.35
CA ILE A 108 21.61 5.03 -9.43
C ILE A 108 20.97 6.13 -10.26
N ARG A 109 19.72 6.45 -9.96
CA ARG A 109 18.99 7.57 -10.55
C ARG A 109 19.06 8.75 -9.57
N LEU A 110 19.56 9.87 -10.04
CA LEU A 110 19.82 11.08 -9.25
C LEU A 110 18.95 12.22 -9.76
N LEU A 111 18.16 12.81 -8.86
CA LEU A 111 17.33 13.97 -9.16
C LEU A 111 18.10 15.25 -8.78
N PRO A 112 18.35 16.18 -9.71
CA PRO A 112 19.09 17.42 -9.43
C PRO A 112 18.42 18.29 -8.36
N ILE A 113 19.24 18.97 -7.54
CA ILE A 113 18.75 19.81 -6.43
C ILE A 113 17.91 21.00 -6.92
N GLU A 114 18.17 21.49 -8.13
CA GLU A 114 17.46 22.61 -8.77
C GLU A 114 15.99 22.30 -9.05
N THR A 115 15.60 21.01 -9.04
CA THR A 115 14.19 20.63 -9.10
C THR A 115 13.39 21.15 -7.90
N ARG A 116 14.03 21.56 -6.80
CA ARG A 116 13.38 22.26 -5.69
C ARG A 116 12.80 23.63 -6.07
N LEU A 117 13.26 24.22 -7.17
CA LEU A 117 12.70 25.46 -7.73
C LEU A 117 11.43 25.20 -8.56
N HIS A 118 11.14 23.95 -8.91
CA HIS A 118 9.97 23.59 -9.69
C HIS A 118 8.75 23.43 -8.80
N ASP A 119 7.59 23.72 -9.37
CA ASP A 119 6.28 23.63 -8.73
C ASP A 119 5.75 22.18 -8.58
N ALA A 120 6.65 21.20 -8.36
CA ALA A 120 6.36 19.76 -8.32
C ALA A 120 7.00 19.05 -7.12
N SER A 121 6.28 18.06 -6.57
CA SER A 121 6.81 17.15 -5.56
C SER A 121 7.80 16.17 -6.18
N THR A 122 8.67 15.56 -5.38
CA THR A 122 9.64 14.59 -5.89
C THR A 122 8.94 13.35 -6.43
N ALA A 123 7.80 12.98 -5.84
CA ALA A 123 6.94 11.93 -6.36
C ALA A 123 6.34 12.21 -7.73
N ASP A 124 6.04 13.48 -8.07
CA ASP A 124 5.59 13.83 -9.43
C ASP A 124 6.72 13.55 -10.45
N PHE A 125 7.99 13.72 -10.05
CA PHE A 125 9.15 13.31 -10.85
C PHE A 125 9.39 11.80 -10.85
N MET A 126 8.76 11.04 -9.96
CA MET A 126 8.83 9.57 -9.90
C MET A 126 7.68 8.85 -10.63
N GLU A 127 6.59 9.54 -11.03
CA GLU A 127 5.46 8.90 -11.72
C GLU A 127 5.88 8.31 -13.08
N PRO A 128 5.41 7.09 -13.45
CA PRO A 128 5.68 6.49 -14.76
C PRO A 128 5.15 7.38 -15.89
N GLY A 129 6.03 7.90 -16.73
CA GLY A 129 5.68 8.81 -17.82
C GLY A 129 5.98 10.28 -17.57
N ALA A 130 6.42 10.67 -16.36
CA ALA A 130 7.14 11.92 -16.17
C ALA A 130 8.38 11.91 -17.08
N SER A 131 8.68 13.02 -17.76
CA SER A 131 9.80 13.10 -18.69
C SER A 131 11.08 12.60 -18.00
N ASN A 132 11.58 11.43 -18.41
CA ASN A 132 12.81 10.82 -17.89
C ASN A 132 14.05 11.74 -18.05
N SER A 133 13.89 12.88 -18.72
CA SER A 133 14.87 13.93 -18.94
C SER A 133 15.38 14.63 -17.67
N HIS A 134 14.66 14.56 -16.54
CA HIS A 134 15.10 15.24 -15.31
C HIS A 134 16.06 14.41 -14.44
N TRP A 135 16.15 13.09 -14.67
CA TRP A 135 16.99 12.20 -13.88
C TRP A 135 18.34 11.98 -14.53
N THR A 136 19.41 12.09 -13.75
CA THR A 136 20.74 11.61 -14.16
C THR A 136 20.86 10.14 -13.77
N THR A 137 21.19 9.26 -14.71
CA THR A 137 21.33 7.81 -14.44
C THR A 137 22.80 7.42 -14.49
N VAL A 138 23.29 6.82 -13.41
CA VAL A 138 24.63 6.26 -13.30
C VAL A 138 24.51 4.73 -13.31
N PRO A 139 25.18 4.01 -14.23
CA PRO A 139 25.17 2.56 -14.22
C PRO A 139 25.85 2.02 -12.96
N LEU A 140 25.27 0.98 -12.37
CA LEU A 140 25.82 0.31 -11.19
C LEU A 140 26.35 -1.07 -11.63
N ASP A 141 27.59 -1.40 -11.23
CA ASP A 141 28.17 -2.74 -11.46
C ASP A 141 28.21 -3.52 -10.13
N PRO A 142 27.24 -4.42 -9.87
CA PRO A 142 27.19 -5.20 -8.64
C PRO A 142 28.30 -6.23 -8.50
N SER A 143 29.05 -6.51 -9.57
CA SER A 143 30.14 -7.50 -9.57
C SER A 143 31.48 -6.92 -9.11
N SER A 144 31.61 -5.59 -9.12
CA SER A 144 32.85 -4.88 -8.80
C SER A 144 32.67 -4.00 -7.55
N PRO A 145 33.34 -4.29 -6.42
CA PRO A 145 33.33 -3.42 -5.25
C PRO A 145 33.84 -2.00 -5.55
N GLU A 146 34.85 -1.87 -6.41
CA GLU A 146 35.35 -0.57 -6.89
C GLU A 146 34.30 0.18 -7.73
N GLY A 147 33.61 -0.53 -8.64
CA GLY A 147 32.54 0.03 -9.46
C GLY A 147 31.34 0.50 -8.62
N MET A 148 30.94 -0.30 -7.63
CA MET A 148 29.93 0.07 -6.63
C MET A 148 30.35 1.34 -5.88
N LEU A 149 31.56 1.38 -5.35
CA LEU A 149 32.03 2.53 -4.58
C LEU A 149 32.09 3.81 -5.45
N ALA A 150 32.57 3.70 -6.69
CA ALA A 150 32.58 4.82 -7.63
C ALA A 150 31.17 5.34 -7.95
N ALA A 151 30.20 4.45 -8.17
CA ALA A 151 28.81 4.84 -8.41
C ALA A 151 28.20 5.54 -7.18
N PHE A 152 28.39 4.99 -5.98
CA PHE A 152 27.84 5.56 -4.74
C PHE A 152 28.49 6.89 -4.33
N GLN A 153 29.70 7.21 -4.82
CA GLN A 153 30.28 8.54 -4.62
C GLN A 153 29.43 9.64 -5.24
N HIS A 154 28.71 9.37 -6.34
CA HIS A 154 27.82 10.36 -6.94
C HIS A 154 26.70 10.79 -6.00
N VAL A 155 26.19 9.89 -5.14
CA VAL A 155 25.08 10.19 -4.20
C VAL A 155 25.47 11.25 -3.16
N VAL A 156 26.77 11.40 -2.88
CA VAL A 156 27.30 12.34 -1.87
C VAL A 156 28.00 13.53 -2.51
N GLU A 157 27.80 13.76 -3.81
CA GLU A 157 28.26 14.97 -4.46
C GLU A 157 27.57 16.21 -3.87
N THR A 158 28.40 17.19 -3.54
CA THR A 158 27.98 18.51 -3.08
C THR A 158 28.34 19.56 -4.11
N THR A 159 27.68 20.70 -4.04
CA THR A 159 28.00 21.88 -4.82
C THR A 159 28.07 23.10 -3.90
N ARG A 160 28.99 24.02 -4.20
CA ARG A 160 29.14 25.29 -3.47
C ARG A 160 28.34 26.36 -4.19
N VAL A 161 27.45 27.02 -3.47
CA VAL A 161 26.59 28.07 -4.00
C VAL A 161 26.63 29.31 -3.11
N THR A 162 26.22 30.45 -3.64
CA THR A 162 26.09 31.67 -2.83
C THR A 162 24.95 31.50 -1.81
N PRO A 163 25.02 32.18 -0.65
CA PRO A 163 23.94 32.20 0.34
C PRO A 163 22.56 32.50 -0.26
N ALA A 164 22.48 33.42 -1.23
CA ALA A 164 21.23 33.76 -1.93
C ALA A 164 20.66 32.60 -2.76
N VAL A 165 21.51 31.79 -3.40
CA VAL A 165 21.07 30.60 -4.15
C VAL A 165 20.66 29.48 -3.18
N ALA A 166 21.41 29.29 -2.09
CA ALA A 166 21.01 28.32 -1.07
C ALA A 166 19.68 28.71 -0.39
N GLU A 167 19.43 30.00 -0.18
CA GLU A 167 18.16 30.52 0.35
C GLU A 167 17.00 30.31 -0.64
N SER A 168 17.20 30.55 -1.95
CA SER A 168 16.16 30.30 -2.96
C SER A 168 15.80 28.83 -3.09
N LEU A 169 16.76 27.92 -2.86
CA LEU A 169 16.53 26.47 -2.74
C LEU A 169 15.93 26.06 -1.39
N GLY A 170 15.78 26.99 -0.43
CA GLY A 170 15.27 26.74 0.91
C GLY A 170 16.23 25.97 1.83
N LEU A 171 17.52 25.92 1.49
CA LEU A 171 18.58 25.18 2.17
C LEU A 171 19.47 26.04 3.09
N TYR A 172 19.34 27.37 3.05
CA TYR A 172 20.08 28.31 3.91
C TYR A 172 19.17 29.40 4.51
N ASN A 173 19.55 29.94 5.67
CA ASN A 173 18.87 31.06 6.34
C ASN A 173 19.86 31.83 7.21
N GLU A 174 20.05 33.13 6.96
CA GLU A 174 20.97 33.97 7.74
C GLU A 174 20.58 34.14 9.23
N ASN A 175 19.30 33.94 9.57
CA ASN A 175 18.79 34.11 10.93
C ASN A 175 18.78 32.80 11.74
N ASP A 176 19.25 31.70 11.17
CA ASP A 176 19.46 30.45 11.90
C ASP A 176 20.69 30.64 12.83
N PRO A 177 20.63 30.33 14.13
CA PRO A 177 21.79 30.42 15.02
C PRO A 177 23.00 29.60 14.51
N ASP A 178 22.76 28.57 13.68
CA ASP A 178 23.80 27.74 13.06
C ASP A 178 24.19 28.19 11.63
N ALA A 179 23.56 29.25 11.09
CA ALA A 179 23.83 29.77 9.75
C ALA A 179 25.28 30.22 9.56
N ALA A 180 25.84 30.86 10.59
CA ALA A 180 27.21 31.36 10.59
C ALA A 180 28.26 30.24 10.45
N TRP A 181 27.89 29.00 10.78
CA TRP A 181 28.74 27.81 10.66
C TRP A 181 28.57 27.10 9.33
N SER A 182 27.55 27.48 8.55
CA SER A 182 27.21 26.88 7.24
C SER A 182 27.88 27.61 6.06
N VAL A 183 28.44 28.80 6.32
CA VAL A 183 29.18 29.60 5.34
C VAL A 183 30.68 29.34 5.51
N ASP A 184 31.35 28.97 4.43
CA ASP A 184 32.78 28.74 4.44
C ASP A 184 33.60 30.05 4.42
N ALA A 185 34.93 29.92 4.50
CA ALA A 185 35.84 31.07 4.48
C ALA A 185 35.76 31.91 3.19
N ASP A 186 35.22 31.35 2.10
CA ASP A 186 35.02 32.01 0.81
C ASP A 186 33.65 32.69 0.70
N GLY A 187 32.81 32.63 1.74
CA GLY A 187 31.46 33.19 1.74
C GLY A 187 30.43 32.33 1.01
N MET A 188 30.73 31.06 0.73
CA MET A 188 29.86 30.12 0.02
C MET A 188 29.23 29.10 0.97
N VAL A 189 28.10 28.52 0.57
CA VAL A 189 27.37 27.47 1.29
C VAL A 189 27.49 26.15 0.52
N GLU A 190 27.88 25.09 1.20
CA GLU A 190 27.91 23.74 0.63
C GLU A 190 26.53 23.07 0.73
N ILE A 191 25.97 22.65 -0.40
CA ILE A 191 24.67 21.95 -0.47
C ILE A 191 24.79 20.63 -1.22
N SER A 192 23.84 19.71 -1.04
CA SER A 192 23.72 18.51 -1.85
C SER A 192 23.50 18.88 -3.32
N ARG A 193 24.20 18.21 -4.25
CA ARG A 193 23.92 18.32 -5.68
C ARG A 193 22.58 17.68 -6.07
N TRP A 194 22.09 16.77 -5.24
CA TRP A 194 20.92 15.95 -5.54
C TRP A 194 19.81 16.17 -4.51
N ARG A 195 18.57 16.29 -4.99
CA ARG A 195 17.34 16.32 -4.18
C ARG A 195 16.96 14.93 -3.69
N HIS A 196 17.13 13.91 -4.52
CA HIS A 196 16.77 12.53 -4.19
C HIS A 196 17.59 11.53 -5.03
N ALA A 197 17.89 10.37 -4.45
CA ALA A 197 18.60 9.29 -5.11
C ALA A 197 17.79 7.98 -5.03
N VAL A 198 17.55 7.33 -6.16
CA VAL A 198 16.94 6.00 -6.22
C VAL A 198 17.99 5.01 -6.71
N ILE A 199 18.30 4.02 -5.88
CA ILE A 199 19.30 3.00 -6.15
C ILE A 199 18.60 1.68 -6.46
N ASN A 200 18.63 1.27 -7.73
CA ASN A 200 18.20 -0.05 -8.15
C ASN A 200 19.37 -1.05 -7.99
N PHE A 201 19.30 -1.91 -6.98
CA PHE A 201 20.41 -2.79 -6.60
C PHE A 201 19.96 -4.25 -6.39
N PRO A 202 20.58 -5.24 -7.07
CA PRO A 202 20.19 -6.66 -7.00
C PRO A 202 20.65 -7.36 -5.70
N HIS A 203 20.18 -6.89 -4.55
CA HIS A 203 20.41 -7.54 -3.27
C HIS A 203 19.33 -8.60 -2.98
N PRO A 204 19.66 -9.76 -2.34
CA PRO A 204 18.68 -10.78 -1.98
C PRO A 204 17.47 -10.22 -1.21
N LEU A 205 17.68 -9.36 -0.21
CA LEU A 205 16.59 -8.74 0.55
C LEU A 205 15.73 -7.78 -0.29
N LEU A 206 16.36 -6.99 -1.17
CA LEU A 206 15.64 -6.01 -2.00
C LEU A 206 14.78 -6.71 -3.06
N ARG A 207 15.27 -7.84 -3.60
CA ARG A 207 14.50 -8.72 -4.51
C ARG A 207 13.22 -9.26 -3.89
N GLN A 208 13.24 -9.50 -2.57
CA GLN A 208 12.06 -9.98 -1.83
C GLN A 208 11.09 -8.84 -1.47
N GLY A 209 11.31 -7.62 -1.99
CA GLY A 209 10.44 -6.47 -1.79
C GLY A 209 10.84 -5.56 -0.63
N LEU A 210 12.02 -5.73 -0.02
CA LEU A 210 12.51 -4.74 0.95
C LEU A 210 12.87 -3.44 0.22
N VAL A 211 12.48 -2.30 0.80
CA VAL A 211 12.88 -0.96 0.38
C VAL A 211 13.46 -0.25 1.59
N ILE A 212 14.66 0.32 1.43
CA ILE A 212 15.34 1.05 2.50
C ILE A 212 15.30 2.53 2.18
N LEU A 213 14.85 3.33 3.13
CA LEU A 213 14.87 4.78 3.04
C LEU A 213 15.98 5.30 3.97
N ASP A 214 17.05 5.82 3.39
CA ASP A 214 18.12 6.49 4.11
C ASP A 214 17.83 8.00 4.17
N THR A 215 17.37 8.50 5.32
CA THR A 215 16.99 9.93 5.47
C THR A 215 18.17 10.74 6.00
N PRO A 216 18.57 11.88 5.41
CA PRO A 216 19.71 12.69 5.86
C PRO A 216 19.53 13.21 7.31
N GLY A 217 20.53 13.87 7.91
CA GLY A 217 20.45 14.39 9.30
C GLY A 217 19.48 15.57 9.49
N LEU A 218 19.21 15.98 10.75
CA LEU A 218 18.23 17.03 11.15
C LEU A 218 18.27 18.32 10.30
N ASN A 219 19.46 18.84 10.00
CA ASN A 219 19.64 20.09 9.23
C ASN A 219 19.14 19.95 7.77
N ALA A 220 18.99 18.71 7.27
CA ALA A 220 18.44 18.39 5.94
C ALA A 220 17.00 17.85 6.00
N ILE A 221 16.55 17.26 7.11
CA ILE A 221 15.15 16.78 7.28
C ILE A 221 14.17 17.95 7.41
N GLY A 222 14.55 19.01 8.13
CA GLY A 222 13.70 20.20 8.31
C GLY A 222 13.49 21.04 7.05
N THR A 223 14.34 20.85 6.02
CA THR A 223 14.29 21.58 4.74
C THR A 223 13.64 20.78 3.61
N GLU A 224 13.31 19.51 3.86
CA GLU A 224 12.65 18.61 2.92
C GLU A 224 11.29 18.12 3.47
N PRO A 225 10.19 18.82 3.15
CA PRO A 225 8.84 18.43 3.58
C PRO A 225 8.43 17.03 3.13
N GLU A 226 9.00 16.50 2.04
CA GLU A 226 8.64 15.19 1.53
C GLU A 226 9.15 14.03 2.39
N LEU A 227 10.35 14.17 2.99
CA LEU A 227 10.87 13.20 3.94
C LEU A 227 9.90 13.03 5.13
N THR A 228 9.38 14.16 5.62
CA THR A 228 8.64 14.25 6.89
C THR A 228 7.14 14.05 6.72
N LEU A 229 6.55 14.50 5.62
CA LEU A 229 5.10 14.41 5.35
C LEU A 229 4.70 13.16 4.55
N ARG A 230 5.67 12.47 3.91
CA ARG A 230 5.40 11.31 3.06
C ARG A 230 6.29 10.10 3.37
N LEU A 231 7.61 10.22 3.18
CA LEU A 231 8.49 9.04 3.19
C LEU A 231 8.56 8.35 4.57
N ILE A 232 8.57 9.12 5.66
CA ILE A 232 8.52 8.56 7.01
C ILE A 232 7.11 8.02 7.35
N PRO A 233 6.01 8.76 7.10
CA PRO A 233 4.66 8.21 7.26
C PRO A 233 4.38 6.91 6.51
N ASP A 234 4.84 6.81 5.26
CA ASP A 234 4.67 5.63 4.39
C ASP A 234 5.58 4.46 4.77
N ALA A 235 6.55 4.67 5.68
CA ALA A 235 7.43 3.61 6.13
C ALA A 235 6.67 2.64 7.05
N HIS A 236 6.84 1.33 6.79
CA HIS A 236 6.24 0.29 7.62
C HIS A 236 6.94 0.20 8.97
N VAL A 237 8.27 0.41 8.97
CA VAL A 237 9.07 0.53 10.18
C VAL A 237 10.04 1.68 10.10
N VAL A 238 10.21 2.32 11.26
CA VAL A 238 11.15 3.40 11.46
C VAL A 238 12.24 2.93 12.43
N VAL A 239 13.48 2.89 11.95
CA VAL A 239 14.69 2.62 12.74
C VAL A 239 15.31 3.97 13.11
N PHE A 240 15.12 4.36 14.37
CA PHE A 240 15.66 5.61 14.91
C PHE A 240 17.04 5.37 15.54
N VAL A 241 18.11 5.85 14.89
CA VAL A 241 19.50 5.59 15.29
C VAL A 241 20.03 6.72 16.17
N LEU A 242 20.40 6.34 17.38
CA LEU A 242 21.03 7.15 18.41
C LEU A 242 22.46 6.69 18.65
N ALA A 243 23.22 7.42 19.46
CA ALA A 243 24.59 7.05 19.81
C ALA A 243 24.76 6.95 21.33
N ALA A 244 25.33 5.82 21.79
CA ALA A 244 25.55 5.48 23.19
C ALA A 244 26.52 6.45 23.89
N ASP A 245 27.48 6.99 23.15
CA ASP A 245 28.47 7.95 23.62
C ASP A 245 27.86 9.32 23.96
N ALA A 246 26.82 9.74 23.23
CA ALA A 246 26.15 11.02 23.42
C ALA A 246 24.85 10.94 24.23
N GLY A 247 24.21 9.77 24.30
CA GLY A 247 22.85 9.62 24.81
C GLY A 247 21.81 10.28 23.89
N VAL A 248 20.63 10.58 24.43
CA VAL A 248 19.57 11.29 23.68
C VAL A 248 19.78 12.80 23.82
N THR A 249 20.13 13.48 22.73
CA THR A 249 20.29 14.94 22.73
C THR A 249 18.93 15.66 22.65
N LYS A 250 18.94 16.99 22.83
CA LYS A 250 17.75 17.82 22.60
C LYS A 250 17.27 17.71 21.15
N SER A 251 18.20 17.77 20.19
CA SER A 251 17.92 17.63 18.77
C SER A 251 17.35 16.25 18.42
N ASP A 252 17.90 15.17 18.99
CA ASP A 252 17.37 13.81 18.83
C ASP A 252 15.91 13.73 19.33
N LEU A 253 15.62 14.33 20.50
CA LEU A 253 14.28 14.35 21.10
C LEU A 253 13.29 15.18 20.27
N GLU A 254 13.74 16.30 19.72
CA GLU A 254 12.95 17.13 18.82
C GLU A 254 12.60 16.37 17.55
N LEU A 255 13.57 15.70 16.91
CA LEU A 255 13.32 14.85 15.75
C LEU A 255 12.35 13.71 16.09
N TRP A 256 12.53 13.06 17.23
CA TRP A 256 11.62 12.02 17.69
C TRP A 256 10.19 12.54 17.81
N ARG A 257 9.97 13.66 18.52
CA ARG A 257 8.63 14.21 18.76
C ARG A 257 7.96 14.73 17.50
N SER A 258 8.72 15.36 16.62
CA SER A 258 8.21 15.98 15.39
C SER A 258 7.89 14.97 14.29
N HIS A 259 8.71 13.93 14.12
CA HIS A 259 8.64 13.07 12.93
C HIS A 259 8.35 11.59 13.20
N VAL A 260 8.45 11.11 14.45
CA VAL A 260 8.38 9.66 14.75
C VAL A 260 7.31 9.34 15.80
N GLY A 261 7.27 10.09 16.91
CA GLY A 261 6.51 9.78 18.11
C GLY A 261 5.00 10.00 18.02
N ALA A 262 4.50 10.71 17.00
CA ALA A 262 3.08 11.00 16.82
C ALA A 262 2.32 9.93 16.02
N GLY A 263 2.96 9.25 15.06
CA GLY A 263 2.30 8.29 14.15
C GLY A 263 2.72 6.82 14.29
N HIS A 264 3.98 6.55 14.67
CA HIS A 264 4.61 5.23 14.43
C HIS A 264 4.95 4.46 15.71
N ARG A 265 4.30 4.75 16.85
CA ARG A 265 4.68 4.17 18.16
C ARG A 265 4.73 2.63 18.18
N ARG A 266 3.94 1.95 17.35
CA ARG A 266 3.94 0.48 17.24
C ARG A 266 4.96 -0.08 16.23
N GLY A 267 5.37 0.68 15.23
CA GLY A 267 6.33 0.29 14.18
C GLY A 267 7.71 0.95 14.30
N CYS A 268 8.03 1.59 15.42
CA CYS A 268 9.33 2.23 15.63
C CYS A 268 10.26 1.41 16.54
N LEU A 269 11.53 1.31 16.12
CA LEU A 269 12.65 0.69 16.84
C LEU A 269 13.73 1.75 17.07
N ALA A 270 14.18 1.90 18.31
CA ALA A 270 15.33 2.75 18.62
C ALA A 270 16.60 1.90 18.63
N VAL A 271 17.64 2.35 17.93
CA VAL A 271 18.94 1.71 17.87
C VAL A 271 19.95 2.59 18.59
N LEU A 272 20.43 2.14 19.74
CA LEU A 272 21.48 2.80 20.49
C LEU A 272 22.83 2.30 19.96
N ASN A 273 23.35 2.97 18.94
CA ASN A 273 24.58 2.60 18.23
C ASN A 273 25.83 3.00 19.01
N LYS A 274 27.01 2.56 18.56
CA LYS A 274 28.34 2.87 19.15
C LYS A 274 28.54 2.37 20.58
N ILE A 275 27.91 1.26 20.96
CA ILE A 275 28.13 0.67 22.30
C ILE A 275 29.59 0.25 22.54
N ASP A 276 30.37 0.11 21.47
CA ASP A 276 31.81 -0.15 21.54
C ASP A 276 32.60 0.99 22.19
N GLY A 277 32.07 2.22 22.18
CA GLY A 277 32.64 3.33 22.95
C GLY A 277 32.58 3.12 24.47
N LEU A 278 31.71 2.21 24.94
CA LEU A 278 31.58 1.86 26.36
C LEU A 278 32.47 0.68 26.77
N TRP A 279 33.19 0.06 25.81
CA TRP A 279 34.05 -1.10 26.07
C TRP A 279 35.39 -0.67 26.69
N ASP A 280 35.32 -0.19 27.93
CA ASP A 280 36.49 0.20 28.71
C ASP A 280 37.28 -1.05 29.15
N PRO A 281 38.57 -1.21 28.77
CA PRO A 281 39.41 -2.32 29.22
C PRO A 281 39.59 -2.40 30.74
N LEU A 282 39.35 -1.30 31.47
CA LEU A 282 39.42 -1.24 32.92
C LEU A 282 38.13 -1.72 33.61
N LYS A 283 37.04 -1.91 32.85
CA LYS A 283 35.76 -2.43 33.37
C LYS A 283 35.60 -3.91 33.05
N SER A 284 34.98 -4.63 33.98
CA SER A 284 34.57 -6.01 33.75
C SER A 284 33.40 -6.09 32.77
N SER A 285 33.22 -7.24 32.10
CA SER A 285 32.10 -7.44 31.17
C SER A 285 30.71 -7.23 31.79
N PRO A 286 30.44 -7.65 33.05
CA PRO A 286 29.17 -7.36 33.72
C PRO A 286 28.93 -5.87 33.98
N GLU A 287 29.98 -5.10 34.29
CA GLU A 287 29.86 -3.65 34.49
C GLU A 287 29.50 -2.93 33.19
N ILE A 288 30.16 -3.30 32.08
CA ILE A 288 29.85 -2.77 30.74
C ILE A 288 28.39 -3.12 30.37
N ALA A 289 27.96 -4.37 30.60
CA ALA A 289 26.59 -4.79 30.33
C ALA A 289 25.57 -3.99 31.17
N SER A 290 25.84 -3.77 32.45
CA SER A 290 24.98 -2.97 33.32
C SER A 290 24.90 -1.50 32.88
N GLU A 291 25.99 -0.94 32.35
CA GLU A 291 26.02 0.43 31.85
C GLU A 291 25.23 0.57 30.55
N ILE A 292 25.39 -0.38 29.62
CA ILE A 292 24.56 -0.46 28.41
C ILE A 292 23.07 -0.58 28.78
N SER A 293 22.72 -1.49 29.70
CA SER A 293 21.32 -1.62 30.16
C SER A 293 20.79 -0.34 30.80
N ARG A 294 21.62 0.41 31.53
CA ARG A 294 21.22 1.71 32.09
C ARG A 294 20.92 2.73 31.00
N GLN A 295 21.75 2.80 29.96
CA GLN A 295 21.49 3.68 28.83
C GLN A 295 20.23 3.29 28.06
N VAL A 296 20.02 1.99 27.81
CA VAL A 296 18.81 1.46 27.17
C VAL A 296 17.54 1.90 27.92
N ARG A 297 17.52 1.76 29.26
CA ARG A 297 16.39 2.20 30.09
C ARG A 297 16.16 3.71 30.03
N SER A 298 17.24 4.48 30.11
CA SER A 298 17.19 5.95 30.02
C SER A 298 16.61 6.40 28.67
N THR A 299 17.11 5.84 27.56
CA THR A 299 16.62 6.12 26.21
C THR A 299 15.14 5.75 26.07
N ALA A 300 14.72 4.58 26.56
CA ALA A 300 13.32 4.14 26.53
C ALA A 300 12.40 5.13 27.27
N GLN A 301 12.80 5.57 28.46
CA GLN A 301 12.05 6.54 29.27
C GLN A 301 11.95 7.92 28.58
N ILE A 302 13.06 8.42 28.03
CA ILE A 302 13.11 9.72 27.37
C ILE A 302 12.25 9.74 26.10
N LEU A 303 12.29 8.66 25.31
CA LEU A 303 11.50 8.54 24.07
C LEU A 303 10.04 8.12 24.32
N GLY A 304 9.72 7.61 25.52
CA GLY A 304 8.39 7.13 25.86
C GLY A 304 8.01 5.83 25.15
N ILE A 305 8.98 4.93 24.94
CA ILE A 305 8.79 3.61 24.33
C ILE A 305 9.16 2.49 25.30
N GLU A 306 8.72 1.27 25.00
CA GLU A 306 9.06 0.10 25.82
C GLU A 306 10.55 -0.24 25.69
N GLU A 307 11.19 -0.65 26.79
CA GLU A 307 12.63 -0.99 26.81
C GLU A 307 13.01 -2.05 25.78
N ARG A 308 12.12 -3.01 25.52
CA ARG A 308 12.29 -4.05 24.49
C ARG A 308 12.37 -3.53 23.06
N ARG A 309 12.13 -2.23 22.82
CA ARG A 309 12.22 -1.58 21.51
C ARG A 309 13.50 -0.77 21.34
N VAL A 310 14.38 -0.76 22.34
CA VAL A 310 15.68 -0.08 22.32
C VAL A 310 16.78 -1.12 22.20
N TYR A 311 17.52 -1.08 21.10
CA TYR A 311 18.53 -2.09 20.75
C TYR A 311 19.93 -1.51 20.82
N PRO A 312 20.76 -1.94 21.79
CA PRO A 312 22.16 -1.56 21.85
C PRO A 312 22.94 -2.29 20.75
N VAL A 313 23.64 -1.57 19.88
CA VAL A 313 24.45 -2.17 18.80
C VAL A 313 25.78 -1.44 18.59
N SER A 314 26.75 -2.14 18.04
CA SER A 314 27.94 -1.54 17.43
C SER A 314 27.94 -1.85 15.94
N ALA A 315 27.43 -0.93 15.12
CA ALA A 315 27.41 -1.09 13.67
C ALA A 315 28.81 -1.27 13.08
N GLN A 316 29.79 -0.48 13.56
CA GLN A 316 31.17 -0.54 13.09
C GLN A 316 31.81 -1.90 13.37
N LYS A 317 31.74 -2.39 14.62
CA LYS A 317 32.31 -3.69 14.99
C LYS A 317 31.56 -4.84 14.35
N GLY A 318 30.23 -4.71 14.19
CA GLY A 318 29.43 -5.69 13.46
C GLY A 318 29.82 -5.80 11.98
N LEU A 319 30.03 -4.67 11.29
CA LEU A 319 30.51 -4.66 9.90
C LEU A 319 31.91 -5.28 9.80
N VAL A 320 32.86 -4.83 10.62
CA VAL A 320 34.23 -5.38 10.63
C VAL A 320 34.20 -6.88 10.87
N ALA A 321 33.45 -7.33 11.88
CA ALA A 321 33.33 -8.73 12.23
C ALA A 321 32.75 -9.59 11.10
N LYS A 322 31.76 -9.08 10.35
CA LYS A 322 31.24 -9.79 9.17
C LYS A 322 32.28 -9.90 8.05
N VAL A 323 33.01 -8.81 7.78
CA VAL A 323 34.05 -8.76 6.74
C VAL A 323 35.26 -9.62 7.08
N THR A 324 35.69 -9.64 8.34
CA THR A 324 36.84 -10.43 8.81
C THR A 324 36.45 -11.83 9.30
N HIS A 325 35.17 -12.17 9.25
CA HIS A 325 34.59 -13.42 9.80
C HIS A 325 34.91 -13.66 11.29
N ASP A 326 34.95 -12.60 12.10
CA ASP A 326 35.18 -12.66 13.56
C ASP A 326 33.87 -12.90 14.30
N GLN A 327 33.53 -14.16 14.56
CA GLN A 327 32.27 -14.53 15.22
C GLN A 327 32.16 -13.98 16.67
N PRO A 328 33.20 -14.03 17.52
CA PRO A 328 33.16 -13.40 18.84
C PRO A 328 32.84 -11.89 18.81
N MET A 329 33.48 -11.13 17.91
CA MET A 329 33.21 -9.70 17.76
C MET A 329 31.81 -9.45 17.22
N LEU A 330 31.32 -10.32 16.32
CA LEU A 330 29.96 -10.22 15.77
C LEU A 330 28.90 -10.37 16.87
N VAL A 331 29.06 -11.37 17.74
CA VAL A 331 28.16 -11.54 18.91
C VAL A 331 28.26 -10.35 19.86
N ARG A 332 29.48 -9.89 20.17
CA ARG A 332 29.70 -8.74 21.06
C ARG A 332 29.13 -7.43 20.52
N SER A 333 29.10 -7.25 19.21
CA SER A 333 28.52 -6.06 18.55
C SER A 333 26.99 -6.00 18.65
N ASN A 334 26.34 -7.11 19.00
CA ASN A 334 24.91 -7.26 19.11
C ASN A 334 24.10 -7.00 17.81
N LEU A 335 24.78 -6.89 16.67
CA LEU A 335 24.17 -6.71 15.35
C LEU A 335 23.22 -7.88 14.97
N PRO A 336 23.58 -9.17 15.19
CA PRO A 336 22.68 -10.27 14.84
C PRO A 336 21.35 -10.25 15.58
N GLN A 337 21.33 -9.79 16.84
CA GLN A 337 20.09 -9.65 17.60
C GLN A 337 19.17 -8.59 16.97
N PHE A 338 19.74 -7.47 16.54
CA PHE A 338 18.99 -6.42 15.85
C PHE A 338 18.44 -6.89 14.50
N GLU A 339 19.24 -7.62 13.70
CA GLU A 339 18.77 -8.20 12.43
C GLU A 339 17.62 -9.19 12.64
N HIS A 340 17.69 -10.02 13.68
CA HIS A 340 16.64 -10.97 14.00
C HIS A 340 15.33 -10.27 14.35
N VAL A 341 15.38 -9.24 15.21
CA VAL A 341 14.20 -8.43 15.57
C VAL A 341 13.59 -7.75 14.35
N LEU A 342 14.43 -7.18 13.49
CA LEU A 342 13.98 -6.55 12.26
C LEU A 342 13.19 -7.58 11.43
N SER A 343 13.65 -8.83 11.37
CA SER A 343 12.96 -9.90 10.66
C SER A 343 11.63 -10.32 11.34
N ASP A 344 11.69 -10.64 12.63
CA ASP A 344 10.60 -11.21 13.44
C ASP A 344 9.43 -10.25 13.67
N GLN A 345 9.67 -8.95 13.63
CA GLN A 345 8.58 -7.97 13.76
C GLN A 345 7.98 -7.59 12.40
N LEU A 346 8.82 -7.50 11.36
CA LEU A 346 8.40 -6.99 10.05
C LEU A 346 7.58 -7.98 9.25
N ILE A 347 8.11 -9.19 9.09
CA ILE A 347 7.57 -10.17 8.15
C ILE A 347 6.25 -10.73 8.66
N PRO A 348 6.11 -11.15 9.94
CA PRO A 348 4.86 -11.71 10.44
C PRO A 348 3.69 -10.72 10.40
N GLN A 349 3.90 -9.47 10.83
CA GLN A 349 2.85 -8.44 10.80
C GLN A 349 2.38 -8.14 9.38
N ARG A 350 3.31 -8.03 8.41
CA ARG A 350 2.93 -7.79 7.02
C ARG A 350 2.24 -9.02 6.42
N ARG A 351 2.77 -10.22 6.68
CA ARG A 351 2.17 -11.48 6.25
C ARG A 351 0.75 -11.64 6.78
N GLU A 352 0.50 -11.31 8.04
CA GLU A 352 -0.83 -11.35 8.65
C GLU A 352 -1.82 -10.43 7.91
N ILE A 353 -1.44 -9.17 7.66
CA ILE A 353 -2.28 -8.21 6.92
C ILE A 353 -2.61 -8.72 5.51
N VAL A 354 -1.61 -9.20 4.78
CA VAL A 354 -1.80 -9.69 3.40
C VAL A 354 -2.59 -11.01 3.40
N SER A 355 -2.32 -11.90 4.35
CA SER A 355 -3.04 -13.16 4.52
C SER A 355 -4.52 -12.93 4.81
N ASP A 356 -4.86 -11.98 5.69
CA ASP A 356 -6.25 -11.60 5.98
C ASP A 356 -6.99 -11.05 4.76
N GLN A 357 -6.29 -10.33 3.88
CA GLN A 357 -6.88 -9.83 2.63
C GLN A 357 -7.13 -10.97 1.64
N VAL A 358 -6.16 -11.88 1.48
CA VAL A 358 -6.28 -13.06 0.62
C VAL A 358 -7.41 -13.97 1.12
N GLN A 359 -7.45 -14.26 2.43
CA GLN A 359 -8.47 -15.11 3.04
C GLN A 359 -9.87 -14.53 2.82
N ARG A 360 -10.07 -13.23 3.02
CA ARG A 360 -11.34 -12.57 2.74
C ARG A 360 -11.76 -12.69 1.28
N LEU A 361 -10.84 -12.45 0.34
CA LEU A 361 -11.11 -12.62 -1.09
C LEU A 361 -11.54 -14.04 -1.44
N VAL A 362 -10.78 -15.04 -0.99
CA VAL A 362 -11.05 -16.44 -1.30
C VAL A 362 -12.38 -16.88 -0.72
N GLN A 363 -12.71 -16.44 0.50
CA GLN A 363 -14.02 -16.70 1.11
C GLN A 363 -15.15 -16.06 0.31
N ASP A 364 -15.00 -14.82 -0.12
CA ASP A 364 -16.02 -14.12 -0.90
C ASP A 364 -16.23 -14.77 -2.28
N MET A 365 -15.15 -15.12 -2.98
CA MET A 365 -15.21 -15.84 -4.26
C MET A 365 -15.87 -17.22 -4.09
N SER A 366 -15.52 -17.94 -3.03
CA SER A 366 -16.09 -19.26 -2.74
C SER A 366 -17.58 -19.16 -2.42
N ARG A 367 -18.00 -18.18 -1.60
CA ARG A 367 -19.41 -17.94 -1.29
C ARG A 367 -20.20 -17.57 -2.56
N GLY A 368 -19.68 -16.67 -3.39
CA GLY A 368 -20.32 -16.28 -4.65
C GLY A 368 -20.50 -17.46 -5.60
N ALA A 369 -19.46 -18.27 -5.78
CA ALA A 369 -19.53 -19.47 -6.61
C ALA A 369 -20.51 -20.52 -6.06
N GLN A 370 -20.53 -20.75 -4.74
CA GLN A 370 -21.47 -21.65 -4.08
C GLN A 370 -22.91 -21.18 -4.22
N GLN A 371 -23.19 -19.88 -4.06
CA GLN A 371 -24.52 -19.30 -4.26
C GLN A 371 -25.01 -19.51 -5.69
N LEU A 372 -24.14 -19.29 -6.68
CA LEU A 372 -24.48 -19.51 -8.08
C LEU A 372 -24.75 -20.99 -8.39
N LEU A 373 -23.94 -21.91 -7.87
CA LEU A 373 -24.18 -23.35 -8.01
C LEU A 373 -25.49 -23.78 -7.34
N GLN A 374 -25.80 -23.27 -6.15
CA GLN A 374 -27.05 -23.57 -5.44
C GLN A 374 -28.27 -23.05 -6.19
N SER A 375 -28.18 -21.85 -6.81
CA SER A 375 -29.21 -21.32 -7.70
C SER A 375 -29.42 -22.25 -8.89
N ARG A 376 -28.36 -22.57 -9.64
CA ARG A 376 -28.43 -23.50 -10.79
C ARG A 376 -29.00 -24.86 -10.40
N ARG A 377 -28.65 -25.38 -9.22
CA ARG A 377 -29.17 -26.64 -8.69
C ARG A 377 -30.67 -26.56 -8.45
N ARG A 378 -31.14 -25.50 -7.80
CA ARG A 378 -32.57 -25.27 -7.55
C ARG A 378 -33.35 -25.22 -8.87
N ASP A 379 -32.83 -24.50 -9.86
CA ASP A 379 -33.47 -24.36 -11.17
C ASP A 379 -33.60 -25.70 -11.90
N ILE A 380 -32.56 -26.53 -11.88
CA ILE A 380 -32.58 -27.87 -12.50
C ILE A 380 -33.55 -28.80 -11.77
N VAL A 381 -33.57 -28.77 -10.44
CA VAL A 381 -34.50 -29.60 -9.64
C VAL A 381 -35.95 -29.21 -9.92
N GLU A 382 -36.22 -27.90 -10.04
CA GLU A 382 -37.56 -27.41 -10.38
C GLU A 382 -37.98 -27.84 -11.79
N GLN A 383 -37.08 -27.74 -12.78
CA GLN A 383 -37.33 -28.25 -14.13
C GLN A 383 -37.58 -29.77 -14.14
N LEU A 384 -36.79 -30.55 -13.42
CA LEU A 384 -36.98 -32.00 -13.31
C LEU A 384 -38.33 -32.34 -12.67
N PHE A 385 -38.75 -31.60 -11.65
CA PHE A 385 -40.06 -31.80 -11.02
C PHE A 385 -41.21 -31.53 -12.00
N GLU A 386 -41.13 -30.44 -12.78
CA GLU A 386 -42.12 -30.13 -13.80
C GLU A 386 -42.17 -31.17 -14.92
N LEU A 387 -41.01 -31.57 -15.46
CA LEU A 387 -40.91 -32.55 -16.53
C LEU A 387 -41.41 -33.93 -16.09
N ARG A 388 -41.03 -34.40 -14.90
CA ARG A 388 -41.58 -35.62 -14.31
C ARG A 388 -43.09 -35.50 -14.07
N GLY A 389 -43.55 -34.32 -13.70
CA GLY A 389 -44.96 -33.99 -13.55
C GLY A 389 -45.75 -34.02 -14.86
N LEU A 390 -45.10 -33.95 -16.02
CA LEU A 390 -45.72 -34.09 -17.35
C LEU A 390 -45.81 -35.56 -17.82
N ARG A 391 -45.13 -36.48 -17.13
CA ARG A 391 -45.12 -37.90 -17.49
C ARG A 391 -46.52 -38.51 -17.37
N GLY A 392 -47.03 -39.03 -18.48
CA GLY A 392 -48.37 -39.64 -18.56
C GLY A 392 -49.55 -38.65 -18.57
N LYS A 393 -49.32 -37.35 -18.76
CA LYS A 393 -50.40 -36.34 -18.88
C LYS A 393 -50.87 -36.18 -20.33
N ASN A 394 -52.17 -35.89 -20.50
CA ASN A 394 -52.78 -35.65 -21.80
C ASN A 394 -52.28 -34.35 -22.46
N HIS A 395 -52.25 -34.33 -23.80
CA HIS A 395 -51.82 -33.20 -24.64
C HIS A 395 -52.49 -31.86 -24.28
N ALA A 396 -53.75 -31.88 -23.80
CA ALA A 396 -54.46 -30.70 -23.33
C ALA A 396 -53.84 -30.05 -22.07
N MET A 397 -53.29 -30.84 -21.13
CA MET A 397 -52.60 -30.31 -19.95
C MET A 397 -51.23 -29.71 -20.31
N VAL A 398 -50.51 -30.32 -21.26
CA VAL A 398 -49.24 -29.78 -21.78
C VAL A 398 -49.47 -28.41 -22.41
N LYS A 399 -50.52 -28.29 -23.24
CA LYS A 399 -50.93 -27.01 -23.86
C LYS A 399 -51.29 -25.95 -22.82
N HIS A 400 -52.02 -26.31 -21.76
CA HIS A 400 -52.36 -25.37 -20.68
C HIS A 400 -51.10 -24.93 -19.90
N MET A 401 -50.15 -25.83 -19.67
CA MET A 401 -48.87 -25.49 -19.02
C MET A 401 -48.04 -24.54 -19.89
N LEU A 402 -47.99 -24.78 -21.20
CA LEU A 402 -47.30 -23.90 -22.15
C LEU A 402 -47.87 -22.47 -22.10
N LEU A 403 -49.20 -22.32 -22.13
CA LEU A 403 -49.85 -21.02 -22.05
C LEU A 403 -49.56 -20.29 -20.72
N ARG A 404 -49.48 -21.03 -19.61
CA ARG A 404 -49.11 -20.45 -18.30
C ARG A 404 -47.68 -19.90 -18.31
N VAL A 405 -46.72 -20.70 -18.78
CA VAL A 405 -45.30 -20.30 -18.82
C VAL A 405 -45.06 -19.16 -19.82
N GLN A 406 -45.80 -19.13 -20.93
CA GLN A 406 -45.78 -17.98 -21.85
C GLN A 406 -46.30 -16.70 -21.17
N GLY A 407 -47.37 -16.78 -20.35
CA GLY A 407 -47.85 -15.66 -19.56
C GLY A 407 -46.83 -15.17 -18.51
N GLU A 408 -46.18 -16.09 -17.78
CA GLU A 408 -45.10 -15.77 -16.83
C GLU A 408 -43.93 -15.07 -17.54
N LYS A 409 -43.58 -15.51 -18.76
CA LYS A 409 -42.54 -14.86 -19.58
C LYS A 409 -42.92 -13.42 -19.96
N GLU A 410 -44.16 -13.19 -20.39
CA GLU A 410 -44.65 -11.85 -20.75
C GLU A 410 -44.65 -10.90 -19.54
N GLU A 411 -45.08 -11.38 -18.36
CA GLU A 411 -45.04 -10.61 -17.11
C GLU A 411 -43.59 -10.25 -16.71
N PHE A 412 -42.66 -11.19 -16.89
CA PHE A 412 -41.25 -10.92 -16.63
C PHE A 412 -40.65 -9.94 -17.64
N GLU A 413 -41.01 -10.01 -18.93
CA GLU A 413 -40.58 -9.03 -19.94
C GLU A 413 -41.02 -7.60 -19.60
N GLN A 414 -42.22 -7.42 -19.03
CA GLN A 414 -42.63 -6.11 -18.50
C GLN A 414 -41.73 -5.66 -17.34
N SER A 415 -41.29 -6.58 -16.47
CA SER A 415 -40.38 -6.27 -15.37
C SER A 415 -38.96 -5.93 -15.85
N ILE A 416 -38.50 -6.51 -16.96
CA ILE A 416 -37.25 -6.13 -17.63
C ILE A 416 -37.27 -4.67 -18.08
N SER A 417 -38.40 -4.16 -18.57
CA SER A 417 -38.52 -2.75 -18.97
C SER A 417 -38.30 -1.79 -17.78
N LYS A 418 -38.83 -2.14 -16.59
CA LYS A 418 -38.61 -1.40 -15.35
C LYS A 418 -37.14 -1.46 -14.93
N PHE A 419 -36.50 -2.60 -15.07
CA PHE A 419 -35.07 -2.77 -14.82
C PHE A 419 -34.21 -1.89 -15.75
N GLN A 420 -34.54 -1.80 -17.03
CA GLN A 420 -33.82 -0.93 -17.98
C GLN A 420 -33.96 0.55 -17.62
N ALA A 421 -35.16 0.99 -17.21
CA ALA A 421 -35.38 2.36 -16.74
C ALA A 421 -34.52 2.67 -15.50
N LEU A 422 -34.46 1.74 -14.55
CA LEU A 422 -33.57 1.85 -13.39
C LEU A 422 -32.10 1.96 -13.80
N ARG A 423 -31.65 1.13 -14.76
CA ARG A 423 -30.26 1.14 -15.22
C ARG A 423 -29.85 2.50 -15.80
N LEU A 424 -30.76 3.18 -16.49
CA LEU A 424 -30.54 4.55 -16.98
C LEU A 424 -30.41 5.56 -15.84
N VAL A 425 -31.29 5.48 -14.84
CA VAL A 425 -31.24 6.35 -13.64
C VAL A 425 -29.95 6.09 -12.85
N PHE A 426 -29.61 4.82 -12.62
CA PHE A 426 -28.37 4.40 -11.98
C PHE A 426 -27.14 4.94 -12.72
N GLY A 427 -27.09 4.81 -14.05
CA GLY A 427 -26.01 5.33 -14.88
C GLY A 427 -25.85 6.85 -14.79
N ARG A 428 -26.96 7.60 -14.73
CA ARG A 428 -26.95 9.05 -14.54
C ARG A 428 -26.38 9.43 -13.17
N HIS A 429 -26.90 8.86 -12.09
CA HIS A 429 -26.39 9.13 -10.74
C HIS A 429 -24.92 8.72 -10.57
N SER A 430 -24.52 7.60 -11.17
CA SER A 430 -23.12 7.14 -11.20
C SER A 430 -22.21 8.19 -11.85
N ALA A 431 -22.61 8.71 -13.01
CA ALA A 431 -21.87 9.75 -13.70
C ALA A 431 -21.80 11.05 -12.88
N ASP A 432 -22.88 11.42 -12.19
CA ASP A 432 -22.92 12.61 -11.33
C ASP A 432 -21.99 12.48 -10.11
N ILE A 433 -21.90 11.30 -9.48
CA ILE A 433 -20.97 11.01 -8.38
C ILE A 433 -19.52 11.09 -8.86
N ILE A 434 -19.19 10.39 -9.95
CA ILE A 434 -17.84 10.39 -10.53
C ILE A 434 -17.44 11.82 -10.94
N LYS A 435 -18.38 12.59 -11.51
CA LYS A 435 -18.16 13.98 -11.90
C LYS A 435 -17.82 14.87 -10.70
N SER A 436 -18.50 14.73 -9.56
CA SER A 436 -18.21 15.53 -8.36
C SER A 436 -16.84 15.26 -7.74
N LEU A 437 -16.21 14.13 -8.05
CA LEU A 437 -14.94 13.71 -7.46
C LEU A 437 -13.77 13.72 -8.47
N GLN A 438 -13.95 14.29 -9.66
CA GLN A 438 -12.92 14.27 -10.69
C GLN A 438 -11.62 14.89 -10.21
N LEU A 439 -10.51 14.17 -10.42
CA LEU A 439 -9.16 14.63 -10.10
C LEU A 439 -8.82 15.99 -10.74
N ARG A 440 -9.43 16.32 -11.89
CA ARG A 440 -9.25 17.62 -12.54
C ARG A 440 -9.73 18.77 -11.65
N ASP A 441 -10.89 18.61 -11.03
CA ASP A 441 -11.51 19.67 -10.22
C ASP A 441 -10.79 19.77 -8.87
N VAL A 442 -10.37 18.64 -8.28
CA VAL A 442 -9.49 18.61 -7.10
C VAL A 442 -8.17 19.33 -7.38
N ARG A 443 -7.51 19.04 -8.51
CA ARG A 443 -6.27 19.74 -8.93
C ARG A 443 -6.48 21.24 -9.10
N ARG A 444 -7.64 21.65 -9.60
CA ARG A 444 -8.00 23.06 -9.74
C ARG A 444 -8.16 23.72 -8.37
N THR A 445 -8.94 23.14 -7.46
CA THR A 445 -9.12 23.65 -6.09
C THR A 445 -7.77 23.80 -5.37
N MET A 446 -6.90 22.79 -5.49
CA MET A 446 -5.55 22.84 -4.93
C MET A 446 -4.71 23.96 -5.56
N ARG A 447 -4.78 24.15 -6.88
CA ARG A 447 -4.05 25.23 -7.57
C ARG A 447 -4.53 26.61 -7.13
N ASP A 448 -5.85 26.81 -7.07
CA ASP A 448 -6.45 28.09 -6.70
C ASP A 448 -6.12 28.43 -5.22
N ALA A 449 -6.18 27.45 -4.32
CA ALA A 449 -5.75 27.62 -2.93
C ALA A 449 -4.25 27.91 -2.81
N ARG A 450 -3.41 27.26 -3.64
CA ARG A 450 -1.97 27.54 -3.68
C ARG A 450 -1.69 28.99 -4.05
N GLU A 451 -2.34 29.53 -5.07
CA GLU A 451 -2.16 30.92 -5.50
C GLU A 451 -2.61 31.90 -4.40
N GLN A 452 -3.73 31.62 -3.72
CA GLN A 452 -4.17 32.46 -2.58
C GLN A 452 -3.17 32.45 -1.42
N MET A 453 -2.61 31.28 -1.11
CA MET A 453 -1.59 31.14 -0.07
C MET A 453 -0.27 31.82 -0.46
N LYS A 454 0.04 31.91 -1.77
CA LYS A 454 1.26 32.59 -2.25
C LYS A 454 1.33 34.05 -1.83
N GLU A 455 0.18 34.73 -1.79
CA GLU A 455 0.09 36.13 -1.42
C GLU A 455 0.14 36.35 0.11
N ARG A 456 -0.05 35.30 0.92
CA ARG A 456 -0.27 35.37 2.38
C ARG A 456 0.75 34.61 3.23
N PHE A 457 1.85 34.12 2.63
CA PHE A 457 2.86 33.25 3.25
C PHE A 457 3.47 33.72 4.59
N PHE A 458 3.36 35.00 4.93
CA PHE A 458 3.99 35.61 6.10
C PHE A 458 3.04 35.84 7.30
N SER A 459 1.81 35.32 7.25
CA SER A 459 0.78 35.64 8.24
C SER A 459 0.10 34.42 8.87
N ARG A 460 -0.58 34.67 10.00
CA ARG A 460 -1.49 33.74 10.70
C ARG A 460 -2.58 33.15 9.77
N GLY A 461 -2.81 33.77 8.61
CA GLY A 461 -3.77 33.34 7.59
C GLY A 461 -3.42 32.04 6.86
N LEU A 462 -2.14 31.61 6.81
CA LEU A 462 -1.78 30.36 6.10
C LEU A 462 -2.50 29.13 6.69
N ARG A 463 -2.63 29.07 8.03
CA ARG A 463 -3.34 27.98 8.70
C ARG A 463 -4.84 28.03 8.40
N GLU A 464 -5.44 29.22 8.41
CA GLU A 464 -6.85 29.43 8.09
C GLU A 464 -7.14 29.06 6.62
N ASP A 465 -6.26 29.46 5.70
CA ASP A 465 -6.36 29.11 4.28
C ASP A 465 -6.24 27.59 4.08
N MET A 466 -5.38 26.91 4.85
CA MET A 466 -5.25 25.44 4.82
C MET A 466 -6.48 24.74 5.38
N GLU A 467 -6.98 25.18 6.54
CA GLU A 467 -8.21 24.66 7.14
C GLU A 467 -9.41 24.88 6.18
N ALA A 468 -9.47 26.02 5.48
CA ALA A 468 -10.48 26.29 4.47
C ALA A 468 -10.36 25.36 3.25
N LEU A 469 -9.16 25.12 2.73
CA LEU A 469 -8.92 24.17 1.64
C LEU A 469 -9.38 22.76 2.02
N PHE A 470 -8.97 22.25 3.18
CA PHE A 470 -9.40 20.93 3.64
C PHE A 470 -10.90 20.88 3.94
N GLY A 471 -11.50 21.99 4.39
CA GLY A 471 -12.96 22.13 4.49
C GLY A 471 -13.66 21.96 3.14
N GLN A 472 -13.14 22.59 2.08
CA GLN A 472 -13.67 22.42 0.71
C GLN A 472 -13.52 20.98 0.21
N LEU A 473 -12.35 20.37 0.39
CA LEU A 473 -12.09 18.97 -0.02
C LEU A 473 -12.98 17.99 0.74
N THR A 474 -13.15 18.17 2.05
CA THR A 474 -14.06 17.36 2.87
C THR A 474 -15.51 17.56 2.44
N GLY A 475 -15.88 18.78 2.05
CA GLY A 475 -17.19 19.09 1.46
C GLY A 475 -17.49 18.30 0.19
N LEU A 476 -16.50 18.09 -0.69
CA LEU A 476 -16.64 17.25 -1.88
C LEU A 476 -16.93 15.78 -1.51
N ILE A 477 -16.23 15.25 -0.51
CA ILE A 477 -16.48 13.87 -0.02
C ILE A 477 -17.88 13.77 0.60
N HIS A 478 -18.32 14.77 1.36
CA HIS A 478 -19.64 14.78 1.98
C HIS A 478 -20.79 14.85 0.94
N ASP A 479 -20.64 15.68 -0.10
CA ASP A 479 -21.60 15.74 -1.21
C ASP A 479 -21.69 14.38 -1.95
N ALA A 480 -20.55 13.74 -2.19
CA ALA A 480 -20.53 12.40 -2.75
C ALA A 480 -21.19 11.36 -1.84
N ASP A 481 -20.98 11.44 -0.52
CA ASP A 481 -21.61 10.54 0.46
C ASP A 481 -23.15 10.62 0.41
N GLN A 482 -23.71 11.83 0.35
CA GLN A 482 -25.16 12.02 0.21
C GLN A 482 -25.70 11.40 -1.08
N LYS A 483 -25.00 11.58 -2.21
CA LYS A 483 -25.39 10.99 -3.50
C LYS A 483 -25.29 9.47 -3.49
N ILE A 484 -24.24 8.92 -2.89
CA ILE A 484 -24.04 7.48 -2.70
C ILE A 484 -25.16 6.88 -1.85
N ALA A 485 -25.54 7.54 -0.75
CA ALA A 485 -26.66 7.11 0.08
C ALA A 485 -27.98 7.08 -0.69
N GLY A 486 -28.27 8.10 -1.50
CA GLY A 486 -29.44 8.12 -2.37
C GLY A 486 -29.44 6.99 -3.41
N LEU A 487 -28.29 6.73 -4.04
CA LEU A 487 -28.13 5.63 -4.99
C LEU A 487 -28.31 4.26 -4.32
N HIS A 488 -27.79 4.09 -3.11
CA HIS A 488 -27.95 2.87 -2.32
C HIS A 488 -29.42 2.59 -1.99
N GLN A 489 -30.18 3.62 -1.56
CA GLN A 489 -31.62 3.48 -1.29
C GLN A 489 -32.39 3.06 -2.55
N LEU A 490 -32.07 3.65 -3.70
CA LEU A 490 -32.68 3.30 -4.97
C LEU A 490 -32.43 1.82 -5.32
N VAL A 491 -31.20 1.32 -5.18
CA VAL A 491 -30.90 -0.09 -5.47
C VAL A 491 -31.52 -1.04 -4.45
N ASP A 492 -31.46 -0.72 -3.15
CA ASP A 492 -32.05 -1.55 -2.10
C ASP A 492 -33.57 -1.72 -2.29
N SER A 493 -34.27 -0.63 -2.64
CA SER A 493 -35.71 -0.69 -2.96
C SER A 493 -36.01 -1.66 -4.11
N MET A 494 -35.11 -1.72 -5.10
CA MET A 494 -35.25 -2.58 -6.27
C MET A 494 -34.92 -4.04 -5.96
N TYR A 495 -33.89 -4.28 -5.13
CA TYR A 495 -33.58 -5.63 -4.65
C TYR A 495 -34.77 -6.23 -3.91
N ARG A 496 -35.37 -5.47 -2.99
CA ARG A 496 -36.58 -5.92 -2.26
C ARG A 496 -37.74 -6.19 -3.21
N ARG A 497 -37.95 -5.32 -4.19
CA ARG A 497 -39.02 -5.48 -5.18
C ARG A 497 -38.84 -6.75 -6.01
N PHE A 498 -37.66 -6.99 -6.56
CA PHE A 498 -37.39 -8.18 -7.38
C PHE A 498 -37.41 -9.47 -6.55
N ASN A 499 -36.95 -9.42 -5.30
CA ASN A 499 -37.08 -10.55 -4.37
C ASN A 499 -38.57 -10.88 -4.08
N ALA A 500 -39.44 -9.87 -3.96
CA ALA A 500 -40.86 -10.05 -3.69
C ALA A 500 -41.67 -10.48 -4.93
N GLU A 501 -41.43 -9.86 -6.10
CA GLU A 501 -42.19 -10.12 -7.33
C GLU A 501 -41.76 -11.43 -8.02
N HIS A 502 -40.45 -11.75 -8.01
CA HIS A 502 -39.89 -12.87 -8.81
C HIS A 502 -39.21 -13.95 -7.96
N GLY A 503 -39.30 -13.87 -6.63
CA GLY A 503 -38.70 -14.86 -5.73
C GLY A 503 -37.17 -14.89 -5.73
N PHE A 504 -36.52 -13.81 -6.19
CA PHE A 504 -35.07 -13.71 -6.17
C PHE A 504 -34.53 -13.76 -4.73
N THR A 505 -33.28 -14.21 -4.59
CA THR A 505 -32.59 -14.29 -3.29
C THR A 505 -31.39 -13.35 -3.28
N LEU A 506 -31.61 -12.08 -3.64
CA LEU A 506 -30.57 -11.08 -3.62
C LEU A 506 -30.26 -10.66 -2.18
N PRO A 507 -29.00 -10.73 -1.72
CA PRO A 507 -28.60 -10.18 -0.44
C PRO A 507 -28.69 -8.66 -0.46
N ALA A 508 -28.80 -8.02 0.71
CA ALA A 508 -28.79 -6.57 0.80
C ALA A 508 -27.54 -5.99 0.11
N PRO A 509 -27.68 -4.91 -0.69
CA PRO A 509 -26.54 -4.36 -1.43
C PRO A 509 -25.46 -3.86 -0.47
N MET A 510 -24.19 -3.96 -0.89
CA MET A 510 -23.08 -3.45 -0.08
C MET A 510 -23.17 -1.93 0.08
N GLN A 511 -22.88 -1.45 1.28
CA GLN A 511 -22.75 -0.03 1.58
C GLN A 511 -21.31 0.44 1.31
N PHE A 512 -21.18 1.63 0.74
CA PHE A 512 -19.88 2.28 0.60
C PHE A 512 -19.65 3.22 1.77
N VAL A 513 -18.46 3.17 2.37
CA VAL A 513 -18.10 4.00 3.52
C VAL A 513 -17.09 5.06 3.08
N THR A 514 -17.57 6.30 2.94
CA THR A 514 -16.73 7.46 2.59
C THR A 514 -15.88 7.95 3.77
N ALA A 515 -16.28 7.65 5.01
CA ALA A 515 -15.69 8.18 6.23
C ALA A 515 -14.16 7.97 6.33
N ARG A 516 -13.63 6.85 5.82
CA ARG A 516 -12.19 6.57 5.86
C ARG A 516 -11.36 7.63 5.13
N TYR A 517 -11.85 8.14 4.01
CA TYR A 517 -11.14 9.12 3.19
C TYR A 517 -11.19 10.52 3.80
N ALA A 518 -12.30 10.84 4.48
CA ALA A 518 -12.42 12.07 5.25
C ALA A 518 -11.46 12.06 6.46
N VAL A 519 -11.34 10.93 7.15
CA VAL A 519 -10.35 10.77 8.24
C VAL A 519 -8.92 10.93 7.71
N GLU A 520 -8.58 10.29 6.58
CA GLU A 520 -7.24 10.41 5.98
C GLU A 520 -6.91 11.85 5.52
N LEU A 521 -7.89 12.60 5.01
CA LEU A 521 -7.72 14.05 4.76
C LEU A 521 -7.44 14.81 6.06
N GLN A 522 -8.18 14.50 7.13
CA GLN A 522 -7.99 15.16 8.42
C GLN A 522 -6.62 14.84 9.04
N GLU A 523 -6.15 13.60 8.93
CA GLU A 523 -4.80 13.19 9.34
C GLU A 523 -3.73 13.93 8.53
N THR A 524 -3.95 14.09 7.22
CA THR A 524 -3.05 14.86 6.35
C THR A 524 -2.97 16.33 6.80
N LEU A 525 -4.11 16.96 7.11
CA LEU A 525 -4.16 18.32 7.66
C LEU A 525 -3.43 18.41 9.00
N GLN A 526 -3.62 17.44 9.90
CA GLN A 526 -2.92 17.42 11.19
C GLN A 526 -1.41 17.30 11.03
N LEU A 527 -0.93 16.46 10.10
CA LEU A 527 0.50 16.33 9.81
C LEU A 527 1.09 17.65 9.30
N VAL A 528 0.39 18.32 8.39
CA VAL A 528 0.78 19.63 7.86
C VAL A 528 0.80 20.69 8.97
N ASN A 529 -0.25 20.75 9.79
CA ASN A 529 -0.33 21.68 10.92
C ASN A 529 0.77 21.43 11.97
N ASN A 530 1.11 20.17 12.24
CA ASN A 530 2.20 19.82 13.15
C ASN A 530 3.56 20.21 12.56
N HIS A 531 3.78 19.98 11.27
CA HIS A 531 5.00 20.40 10.58
C HIS A 531 5.19 21.93 10.68
N PHE A 532 4.15 22.70 10.38
CA PHE A 532 4.20 24.17 10.51
C PHE A 532 4.16 24.69 11.96
N GLY A 533 3.65 23.91 12.92
CA GLY A 533 3.63 24.26 14.33
C GLY A 533 4.95 24.00 15.05
N THR A 534 5.73 23.01 14.57
CA THR A 534 7.03 22.64 15.17
C THR A 534 8.18 23.45 14.58
N VAL A 535 8.07 23.85 13.30
CA VAL A 535 8.94 24.88 12.72
C VAL A 535 8.51 26.22 13.32
N ASN A 536 9.30 26.78 14.24
CA ASN A 536 9.04 28.05 14.93
C ASN A 536 8.43 29.12 14.00
N MET A 537 7.10 29.23 14.01
CA MET A 537 6.30 30.21 13.28
C MET A 537 6.60 31.67 13.71
N LEU A 538 7.46 31.86 14.72
CA LEU A 538 7.89 33.15 15.24
C LEU A 538 9.10 33.76 14.50
N THR A 539 9.71 33.04 13.56
CA THR A 539 10.77 33.59 12.69
C THR A 539 10.54 33.21 11.24
N ARG A 540 9.79 34.06 10.52
CA ARG A 540 9.67 34.18 9.04
C ARG A 540 9.70 32.84 8.28
N SER A 541 8.52 32.26 8.06
CA SER A 541 8.30 31.10 7.19
C SER A 541 8.90 31.31 5.79
N ARG A 542 9.74 30.37 5.34
CA ARG A 542 10.37 30.39 4.01
C ARG A 542 9.33 30.09 2.92
N PRO A 543 9.08 30.98 1.93
CA PRO A 543 8.11 30.74 0.86
C PRO A 543 8.34 29.40 0.13
N GLN A 544 9.60 29.02 -0.11
CA GLN A 544 9.94 27.77 -0.80
C GLN A 544 9.62 26.51 0.01
N LEU A 545 9.81 26.54 1.34
CA LEU A 545 9.44 25.41 2.19
C LEU A 545 7.92 25.21 2.23
N VAL A 546 7.16 26.30 2.31
CA VAL A 546 5.69 26.23 2.25
C VAL A 546 5.23 25.67 0.90
N GLN A 547 5.86 26.08 -0.21
CA GLN A 547 5.55 25.54 -1.53
C GLN A 547 5.85 24.04 -1.65
N ASN A 548 6.99 23.58 -1.14
CA ASN A 548 7.37 22.16 -1.17
C ASN A 548 6.48 21.31 -0.24
N ALA A 549 6.10 21.84 0.92
CA ALA A 549 5.15 21.21 1.83
C ALA A 549 3.75 21.11 1.20
N PHE A 550 3.30 22.18 0.53
CA PHE A 550 2.06 22.19 -0.21
C PHE A 550 2.08 21.17 -1.36
N ALA A 551 3.17 21.08 -2.12
CA ALA A 551 3.30 20.10 -3.20
C ALA A 551 3.23 18.65 -2.68
N THR A 552 3.90 18.38 -1.55
CA THR A 552 3.87 17.05 -0.91
C THR A 552 2.45 16.70 -0.43
N MET A 553 1.81 17.64 0.27
CA MET A 553 0.42 17.53 0.72
C MET A 553 -0.53 17.31 -0.47
N ALA A 554 -0.34 18.06 -1.56
CA ALA A 554 -1.15 17.93 -2.76
C ALA A 554 -1.06 16.54 -3.37
N SER A 555 0.14 15.95 -3.42
CA SER A 555 0.31 14.57 -3.89
C SER A 555 -0.51 13.58 -3.07
N ARG A 556 -0.48 13.69 -1.73
CA ARG A 556 -1.25 12.81 -0.83
C ARG A 556 -2.77 13.01 -0.94
N VAL A 557 -3.23 14.25 -1.07
CA VAL A 557 -4.65 14.56 -1.33
C VAL A 557 -5.09 13.93 -2.66
N LEU A 558 -4.29 14.08 -3.71
CA LEU A 558 -4.61 13.52 -5.03
C LEU A 558 -4.62 11.98 -5.00
N GLU A 559 -3.75 11.34 -4.24
CA GLU A 559 -3.73 9.90 -4.03
C GLU A 559 -5.00 9.41 -3.32
N ASN A 560 -5.39 10.06 -2.23
CA ASN A 560 -6.65 9.78 -1.52
C ASN A 560 -7.88 9.91 -2.46
N PHE A 561 -7.99 10.99 -3.24
CA PHE A 561 -9.09 11.14 -4.20
C PHE A 561 -9.02 10.14 -5.37
N ARG A 562 -7.82 9.71 -5.78
CA ARG A 562 -7.64 8.66 -6.79
C ARG A 562 -8.16 7.32 -6.27
N ASP A 563 -7.85 6.99 -5.03
CA ASP A 563 -8.34 5.77 -4.36
C ASP A 563 -9.85 5.81 -4.11
N LEU A 564 -10.39 6.97 -3.69
CA LEU A 564 -11.82 7.20 -3.54
C LEU A 564 -12.57 6.97 -4.85
N ASN A 565 -12.15 7.61 -5.94
CA ASN A 565 -12.78 7.43 -7.26
C ASN A 565 -12.76 5.97 -7.71
N ARG A 566 -11.60 5.32 -7.58
CA ARG A 566 -11.41 3.93 -7.99
C ARG A 566 -12.31 2.99 -7.19
N ASP A 567 -12.42 3.19 -5.88
CA ASP A 567 -13.24 2.33 -5.02
C ASP A 567 -14.73 2.59 -5.21
N ILE A 568 -15.14 3.83 -5.52
CA ILE A 568 -16.51 4.14 -5.95
C ILE A 568 -16.84 3.42 -7.25
N GLU A 569 -15.97 3.47 -8.26
CA GLU A 569 -16.21 2.78 -9.53
C GLU A 569 -16.44 1.27 -9.34
N ILE A 570 -15.64 0.64 -8.47
CA ILE A 570 -15.78 -0.78 -8.17
C ILE A 570 -17.04 -1.06 -7.37
N TRP A 571 -17.36 -0.20 -6.40
CA TRP A 571 -18.62 -0.32 -5.67
C TRP A 571 -19.82 -0.21 -6.61
N LEU A 572 -19.84 0.78 -7.51
CA LEU A 572 -20.90 0.97 -8.51
C LEU A 572 -21.09 -0.27 -9.38
N LYS A 573 -20.00 -0.88 -9.86
CA LYS A 573 -20.06 -2.17 -10.59
C LYS A 573 -20.64 -3.27 -9.71
N SER A 574 -20.12 -3.43 -8.48
CA SER A 574 -20.49 -4.51 -7.56
C SER A 574 -21.96 -4.49 -7.14
N VAL A 575 -22.58 -3.32 -7.09
CA VAL A 575 -23.98 -3.15 -6.69
C VAL A 575 -24.95 -3.56 -7.81
N MET A 576 -24.58 -3.39 -9.08
CA MET A 576 -25.45 -3.73 -10.21
C MET A 576 -25.29 -5.18 -10.70
N THR A 577 -24.07 -5.74 -10.62
CA THR A 577 -23.77 -7.07 -11.18
C THR A 577 -24.68 -8.20 -10.66
N PRO A 578 -24.99 -8.32 -9.35
CA PRO A 578 -25.84 -9.41 -8.86
C PRO A 578 -27.25 -9.36 -9.45
N LEU A 579 -27.84 -8.16 -9.55
CA LEU A 579 -29.17 -7.97 -10.12
C LEU A 579 -29.17 -8.24 -11.63
N GLU A 580 -28.16 -7.76 -12.36
CA GLU A 580 -27.99 -8.07 -13.80
C GLU A 580 -27.88 -9.57 -14.07
N ALA A 581 -27.11 -10.28 -13.23
CA ALA A 581 -26.94 -11.72 -13.33
C ALA A 581 -28.26 -12.46 -13.09
N GLN A 582 -29.01 -12.12 -12.04
CA GLN A 582 -30.31 -12.72 -11.73
C GLN A 582 -31.34 -12.47 -12.83
N VAL A 583 -31.44 -11.24 -13.33
CA VAL A 583 -32.36 -10.90 -14.43
C VAL A 583 -32.02 -11.68 -15.70
N ARG A 584 -30.72 -11.78 -16.05
CA ARG A 584 -30.26 -12.52 -17.23
C ARG A 584 -30.51 -14.02 -17.10
N GLU A 585 -30.24 -14.60 -15.93
CA GLU A 585 -30.45 -16.03 -15.68
C GLU A 585 -31.93 -16.38 -15.71
N HIS A 586 -32.79 -15.61 -15.02
CA HIS A 586 -34.23 -15.83 -15.03
C HIS A 586 -34.81 -15.72 -16.46
N GLN A 587 -34.36 -14.74 -17.25
CA GLN A 587 -34.77 -14.62 -18.66
C GLN A 587 -34.34 -15.83 -19.51
N LYS A 588 -33.17 -16.42 -19.21
CA LYS A 588 -32.65 -17.61 -19.89
C LYS A 588 -33.42 -18.86 -19.47
N GLN A 589 -33.75 -18.96 -18.19
CA GLN A 589 -34.53 -20.05 -17.61
C GLN A 589 -35.95 -20.10 -18.19
N LEU A 590 -36.66 -18.96 -18.23
CA LEU A 590 -37.99 -18.86 -18.84
C LEU A 590 -37.98 -19.26 -20.31
N ARG A 591 -37.00 -18.78 -21.09
CA ARG A 591 -36.83 -19.20 -22.50
C ARG A 591 -36.61 -20.70 -22.63
N ARG A 592 -35.69 -21.27 -21.87
CA ARG A 592 -35.43 -22.73 -21.87
C ARG A 592 -36.65 -23.54 -21.46
N ARG A 593 -37.45 -23.05 -20.50
CA ARG A 593 -38.71 -23.67 -20.07
C ARG A 593 -39.71 -23.72 -21.22
N VAL A 594 -39.95 -22.61 -21.90
CA VAL A 594 -40.83 -22.54 -23.07
C VAL A 594 -40.35 -23.51 -24.16
N ASP A 595 -39.08 -23.41 -24.58
CA ASP A 595 -38.53 -24.28 -25.63
C ASP A 595 -38.63 -25.78 -25.28
N SER A 596 -38.44 -26.14 -24.00
CA SER A 596 -38.51 -27.53 -23.56
C SER A 596 -39.95 -28.06 -23.61
N ILE A 597 -40.93 -27.26 -23.15
CA ILE A 597 -42.35 -27.64 -23.20
C ILE A 597 -42.84 -27.70 -24.65
N GLU A 598 -42.40 -26.78 -25.52
CA GLU A 598 -42.73 -26.80 -26.95
C GLU A 598 -42.20 -28.08 -27.63
N ARG A 599 -40.94 -28.47 -27.39
CA ARG A 599 -40.39 -29.73 -27.92
C ARG A 599 -41.14 -30.97 -27.44
N ILE A 600 -41.56 -30.99 -26.18
CA ILE A 600 -42.34 -32.10 -25.61
C ILE A 600 -43.76 -32.12 -26.20
N HIS A 601 -44.33 -30.94 -26.48
CA HIS A 601 -45.62 -30.78 -27.15
C HIS A 601 -45.59 -31.29 -28.60
N GLU A 602 -44.49 -31.03 -29.32
CA GLU A 602 -44.27 -31.46 -30.71
C GLU A 602 -43.84 -32.93 -30.83
N ALA A 603 -43.05 -33.45 -29.88
CA ALA A 603 -42.50 -34.81 -29.91
C ALA A 603 -42.56 -35.49 -28.52
N THR A 604 -43.59 -36.29 -28.30
CA THR A 604 -43.91 -36.93 -27.01
C THR A 604 -42.80 -37.87 -26.50
N ASP A 605 -42.00 -38.47 -27.39
CA ASP A 605 -40.92 -39.41 -27.04
C ASP A 605 -39.63 -38.73 -26.54
N THR A 606 -39.56 -37.39 -26.52
CA THR A 606 -38.33 -36.66 -26.14
C THR A 606 -38.18 -36.39 -24.63
N LEU A 607 -39.24 -36.63 -23.85
CA LEU A 607 -39.31 -36.30 -22.42
C LEU A 607 -38.26 -37.04 -21.59
N GLU A 608 -38.14 -38.37 -21.76
CA GLU A 608 -37.23 -39.21 -20.98
C GLU A 608 -35.76 -38.88 -21.25
N SER A 609 -35.41 -38.59 -22.52
CA SER A 609 -34.06 -38.15 -22.90
C SER A 609 -33.66 -36.84 -22.20
N ARG A 610 -34.59 -35.89 -22.12
CA ARG A 610 -34.34 -34.59 -21.48
C ARG A 610 -34.21 -34.69 -19.96
N ILE A 611 -34.98 -35.57 -19.33
CA ILE A 611 -34.87 -35.86 -17.89
C ILE A 611 -33.48 -36.44 -17.58
N ALA A 612 -33.03 -37.42 -18.37
CA ALA A 612 -31.70 -38.03 -18.19
C ALA A 612 -30.55 -37.02 -18.34
N GLU A 613 -30.64 -36.11 -19.31
CA GLU A 613 -29.64 -35.04 -19.51
C GLU A 613 -29.56 -34.11 -18.28
N LEU A 614 -30.70 -33.67 -17.74
CA LEU A 614 -30.75 -32.78 -16.57
C LEU A 614 -30.26 -33.47 -15.28
N GLU A 615 -30.54 -34.76 -15.10
CA GLU A 615 -30.01 -35.56 -13.99
C GLU A 615 -28.48 -35.65 -14.04
N GLN A 616 -27.90 -35.82 -15.24
CA GLN A 616 -26.44 -35.84 -15.42
C GLN A 616 -25.81 -34.49 -15.08
N VAL A 617 -26.44 -33.37 -15.47
CA VAL A 617 -25.97 -32.02 -15.12
C VAL A 617 -26.03 -31.79 -13.62
N LEU A 618 -27.10 -32.26 -12.94
CA LEU A 618 -27.28 -32.13 -11.50
C LEU A 618 -26.13 -32.78 -10.72
N ASN A 619 -25.79 -34.03 -11.06
CA ASN A 619 -24.66 -34.73 -10.43
C ASN A 619 -23.33 -33.98 -10.62
N GLY A 620 -23.12 -33.37 -11.79
CA GLY A 620 -21.94 -32.56 -12.06
C GLY A 620 -21.85 -31.26 -11.25
N LEU A 621 -22.95 -30.74 -10.70
CA LEU A 621 -22.93 -29.55 -9.84
C LEU A 621 -22.43 -29.87 -8.43
N ASP A 622 -22.78 -31.03 -7.87
CA ASP A 622 -22.36 -31.44 -6.53
C ASP A 622 -20.84 -31.68 -6.48
N GLU A 623 -20.26 -32.32 -7.51
CA GLU A 623 -18.81 -32.48 -7.63
C GLU A 623 -18.06 -31.13 -7.64
N ARG A 624 -18.65 -30.12 -8.30
CA ARG A 624 -18.07 -28.77 -8.39
C ARG A 624 -18.16 -28.03 -7.05
N SER A 625 -19.26 -28.21 -6.31
CA SER A 625 -19.41 -27.62 -4.97
C SER A 625 -18.33 -28.14 -4.02
N ASN A 626 -18.08 -29.45 -4.02
CA ASN A 626 -17.00 -30.05 -3.20
C ASN A 626 -15.61 -29.54 -3.57
N LYS A 627 -15.35 -29.32 -4.88
CA LYS A 627 -14.07 -28.75 -5.34
C LYS A 627 -13.83 -27.31 -4.86
N ILE A 628 -14.86 -26.47 -4.83
CA ILE A 628 -14.73 -25.08 -4.32
C ILE A 628 -14.30 -25.07 -2.85
N GLU A 629 -14.89 -25.94 -2.02
CA GLU A 629 -14.50 -26.05 -0.61
C GLU A 629 -13.06 -26.54 -0.44
N ALA A 630 -12.60 -27.45 -1.31
CA ALA A 630 -11.22 -27.91 -1.30
C ALA A 630 -10.23 -26.77 -1.63
N PHE A 631 -10.51 -25.96 -2.67
CA PHE A 631 -9.71 -24.78 -3.00
C PHE A 631 -9.68 -23.76 -1.85
N ALA A 632 -10.83 -23.50 -1.23
CA ALA A 632 -10.93 -22.58 -0.10
C ALA A 632 -10.08 -23.02 1.09
N LYS A 633 -10.01 -24.32 1.39
CA LYS A 633 -9.16 -24.84 2.48
C LYS A 633 -7.67 -24.69 2.18
N VAL A 634 -7.23 -25.06 0.98
CA VAL A 634 -5.81 -25.01 0.58
C VAL A 634 -5.26 -23.58 0.57
N LEU A 635 -6.08 -22.59 0.20
CA LEU A 635 -5.69 -21.19 0.13
C LEU A 635 -5.73 -20.44 1.47
N VAL A 636 -6.48 -20.96 2.43
CA VAL A 636 -6.70 -20.33 3.75
C VAL A 636 -5.79 -20.94 4.82
N GLU A 637 -5.41 -22.21 4.68
CA GLU A 637 -4.41 -22.80 5.57
C GLU A 637 -3.01 -22.31 5.18
N PRO A 638 -2.19 -21.79 6.12
CA PRO A 638 -0.80 -21.49 5.82
C PRO A 638 -0.14 -22.75 5.28
N PRO A 639 0.78 -22.66 4.30
CA PRO A 639 1.55 -23.82 3.91
C PRO A 639 2.15 -24.40 5.19
N VAL A 640 1.82 -25.66 5.47
CA VAL A 640 2.38 -26.41 6.59
C VAL A 640 3.87 -26.17 6.49
N GLU A 641 4.45 -25.55 7.53
CA GLU A 641 5.89 -25.53 7.70
C GLU A 641 6.32 -26.98 7.59
N GLN A 642 6.85 -27.37 6.43
CA GLN A 642 7.60 -28.60 6.31
C GLN A 642 8.85 -28.33 7.13
N GLY A 643 8.69 -28.54 8.43
CA GLY A 643 9.77 -28.49 9.38
C GLY A 643 10.86 -29.36 8.81
N VAL A 644 12.01 -28.75 8.60
CA VAL A 644 13.29 -29.45 8.53
C VAL A 644 13.49 -30.07 9.91
N ARG A 645 12.76 -31.15 10.18
CA ARG A 645 13.14 -32.20 11.10
C ARG A 645 13.70 -33.32 10.24
N ALA A 646 14.96 -33.17 9.85
CA ALA A 646 15.74 -34.27 9.34
C ALA A 646 17.21 -34.09 9.75
N ALA A 647 17.58 -34.91 10.74
CA ALA A 647 18.93 -35.28 11.21
C ALA A 647 19.82 -34.20 11.84
#